data_AF-A0AAJ0FKE1-F1
#
_entry.id   AF-A0AAJ0FKE1-F1
#
_cell.length_a   1.000
_cell.length_b   1.000
_cell.length_c   1.000
_cell.angle_alpha   90.00
_cell.angle_beta   90.00
_cell.angle_gamma   90.00
#
_symmetry.space_group_name_H-M   'P 1'
#
loop_
_entity.id
_entity.type
_entity.pdbx_description
1 polymer ?
#
loop_
_entity_poly.entity_id
_entity_poly.type
_entity_poly.pdbx_seq_one_letter_code
_entity_poly.pdbx_strand_id
1 'polypeptide(L)'
;MASVVAGAKRSFAAMTANDWDAGNTGIRPSPGPPSSFDGNPRLPQQGFASRSLGRDLSTPSSAAASPMRSNLPASPASPALFDDDASIVLTGIRGAGKSTLAVIASTAMKRKVVDSEKVFHEATGLSSPAYKRKYGAPEYHMRQSSVMQELLVRHRRNAIVVCSWTERGIQATLKDLSTTNPVIHILRDAKAIQEHLKVWDDSKIRHLLDASGSVFRGCSHFEYFNISEVAAKSGGSQSPSGTLELDQRAPAPYLTLKRAERQFLKFLSLILPEGAIPFIESAFTLACVAAEERRFTYASSVPLSVLQSGSLDIEELETGADAIEIVVDDLSTGLGNLSHDSNHISPHRATDISRVVAQVRRSTVIPILYHVVFPESALRDESQAQLYLSYVYHGLRLAPEYVTIDLRLDDGTLSQISSMKGTSKLIGNLQLSEAGAPPWGDPSWCSYYRKAQAEGCDLARLTKAASGVTDNFDVEQIRVAARSVDGPRLPLIVYNTGPMGRNSACFNQILTSVIPEGLNESEPKTAALSATRPSITALQATRALYSSFIFDPMRLYVFGANVGYSLSPAMHNAALEACGIPHHYEAHSANSIGSLRELVNDPYFAGASVGLPFKVEIITLTHSLSRHASAIGAVNTLIPVRQLNDDGSIPDDALLFNHRNRAGPVRALYGENTDWLGIRACIRRGLSPANAVRASSCGLVVGAGGMARAAVYSMLQLGVRNIVIYNRTLTNAEKLVSHFTRLLGRSDFPFLSVGPNEDARFHILRSREEPWPQGLRHPTMIVSCIPTHSIGDSPAPDFTLPEQWLYSPTGGVVVELAYKSLNTPLLENVRREAHRGWVTMDGLDLLPEQGFEQFELFTGRRAPRRLMRRVVLSVYPDDQGRSNLAQLQPRLNDIGEQEP
;
A
#
# COMPACT_ATOMS: atom_id res chain seq x y z
N MET A 1 45.45 2.87 25.49
CA MET A 1 44.27 3.29 26.29
C MET A 1 43.90 4.71 25.91
N ALA A 2 42.71 4.87 25.32
CA ALA A 2 41.86 6.06 25.17
C ALA A 2 41.03 5.84 23.89
N SER A 3 39.88 5.19 24.06
CA SER A 3 38.89 4.93 23.02
C SER A 3 38.12 6.20 22.70
N VAL A 4 38.21 6.70 21.46
CA VAL A 4 37.28 7.72 20.96
C VAL A 4 36.12 7.01 20.27
N VAL A 5 34.97 7.00 20.95
CA VAL A 5 33.69 6.56 20.41
C VAL A 5 33.23 7.61 19.39
N ALA A 6 33.01 7.19 18.14
CA ALA A 6 32.31 8.00 17.15
C ALA A 6 30.81 8.04 17.53
N GLY A 7 30.26 9.23 17.79
CA GLY A 7 28.83 9.40 18.10
C GLY A 7 28.44 10.47 19.13
N ALA A 8 29.29 11.46 19.43
CA ALA A 8 28.88 12.57 20.29
C ALA A 8 27.96 13.54 19.52
N LYS A 9 26.66 13.51 19.84
CA LYS A 9 25.63 14.44 19.34
C LYS A 9 25.95 15.87 19.80
N ARG A 10 25.94 16.84 18.89
CA ARG A 10 26.03 18.29 19.21
C ARG A 10 24.63 18.90 19.21
N SER A 11 24.35 19.81 20.14
CA SER A 11 23.10 20.59 20.13
C SER A 11 23.18 21.72 19.09
N PHE A 12 22.01 22.17 18.59
CA PHE A 12 21.90 23.24 17.60
C PHE A 12 22.65 24.53 18.00
N ALA A 13 22.66 24.87 19.30
CA ALA A 13 23.36 26.04 19.84
C ALA A 13 24.90 25.98 19.68
N ALA A 14 25.49 24.79 19.58
CA ALA A 14 26.92 24.61 19.35
C ALA A 14 27.32 24.80 17.87
N MET A 15 26.37 24.96 16.95
CA MET A 15 26.64 25.36 15.57
C MET A 15 26.58 26.88 15.36
N THR A 16 25.89 27.62 16.24
CA THR A 16 25.67 29.06 16.12
C THR A 16 26.70 29.92 16.85
N ALA A 17 27.54 29.34 17.71
CA ALA A 17 28.50 30.09 18.52
C ALA A 17 29.93 29.56 18.33
N ASN A 18 30.73 30.31 17.56
CA ASN A 18 32.13 30.71 17.83
C ASN A 18 32.87 31.06 16.53
N ASP A 19 32.88 32.35 16.20
CA ASP A 19 34.07 33.20 16.22
C ASP A 19 33.58 34.64 15.95
N TRP A 20 34.37 35.64 16.33
CA TRP A 20 34.07 37.09 16.27
C TRP A 20 33.38 37.66 17.52
N ASP A 21 34.16 37.93 18.57
CA ASP A 21 34.43 39.31 18.99
C ASP A 21 35.28 39.33 20.28
N ALA A 22 36.58 39.56 20.09
CA ALA A 22 37.45 40.08 21.12
C ALA A 22 37.39 41.61 21.04
N GLY A 23 36.69 42.27 21.95
CA GLY A 23 36.65 43.73 21.96
C GLY A 23 35.64 44.38 22.90
N ASN A 24 36.11 44.66 24.12
CA ASN A 24 35.79 45.85 24.91
C ASN A 24 34.45 45.98 25.70
N THR A 25 34.66 46.29 26.99
CA THR A 25 33.89 47.17 27.88
C THR A 25 32.44 46.85 28.26
N GLY A 26 32.29 46.25 29.45
CA GLY A 26 31.68 46.89 30.63
C GLY A 26 30.19 47.26 30.62
N ILE A 27 29.41 46.59 31.47
CA ILE A 27 28.60 47.13 32.59
C ILE A 27 27.53 46.08 32.98
N ARG A 28 27.55 45.65 34.25
CA ARG A 28 26.51 44.82 34.90
C ARG A 28 25.30 45.68 35.28
N PRO A 29 24.11 45.07 35.40
CA PRO A 29 23.52 44.99 36.74
C PRO A 29 22.90 43.63 37.10
N SER A 30 22.78 43.43 38.41
CA SER A 30 22.45 42.25 39.19
C SER A 30 20.97 41.78 39.14
N PRO A 31 20.66 40.54 39.56
CA PRO A 31 19.29 40.05 39.74
C PRO A 31 18.80 40.16 41.20
N GLY A 32 17.49 40.40 41.39
CA GLY A 32 16.77 40.36 42.68
C GLY A 32 15.62 39.34 42.68
N PRO A 33 15.07 38.95 43.86
CA PRO A 33 14.86 37.55 44.25
C PRO A 33 13.37 37.09 44.32
N PRO A 34 13.07 35.81 44.69
CA PRO A 34 11.73 35.22 44.65
C PRO A 34 10.99 35.28 45.99
N SER A 35 9.66 35.12 45.97
CA SER A 35 8.83 34.97 47.16
C SER A 35 7.88 33.76 47.07
N SER A 36 8.09 32.83 47.99
CA SER A 36 7.24 31.74 48.46
C SER A 36 5.96 32.21 49.18
N PHE A 37 4.90 31.41 49.22
CA PHE A 37 4.10 31.18 50.44
C PHE A 37 3.20 29.93 50.34
N ASP A 38 3.31 29.09 51.37
CA ASP A 38 2.53 27.89 51.72
C ASP A 38 1.09 28.19 52.17
N GLY A 39 0.23 27.17 52.17
CA GLY A 39 -0.94 27.13 53.07
C GLY A 39 -2.07 26.15 52.73
N ASN A 40 -1.89 24.87 53.08
CA ASN A 40 -2.96 23.88 53.28
C ASN A 40 -3.56 24.05 54.71
N PRO A 41 -4.81 23.65 55.06
CA PRO A 41 -5.02 22.25 55.47
C PRO A 41 -6.48 21.64 55.43
N ARG A 42 -6.51 20.28 55.44
CA ARG A 42 -7.39 19.32 56.19
C ARG A 42 -8.82 18.95 55.73
N LEU A 43 -8.93 17.73 55.15
CA LEU A 43 -9.65 16.48 55.57
C LEU A 43 -10.68 16.52 56.75
N PRO A 44 -11.73 15.64 56.81
CA PRO A 44 -11.56 14.17 56.93
C PRO A 44 -12.61 13.21 56.31
N GLN A 45 -12.24 11.92 56.38
CA GLN A 45 -12.85 10.66 55.94
C GLN A 45 -14.09 10.19 56.74
N GLN A 46 -14.90 9.31 56.11
CA GLN A 46 -15.54 8.05 56.60
C GLN A 46 -16.52 7.61 55.48
N GLY A 47 -16.76 6.36 55.06
CA GLY A 47 -16.59 5.04 55.66
C GLY A 47 -17.96 4.31 55.64
N PHE A 48 -18.01 3.11 55.04
CA PHE A 48 -18.96 1.99 55.22
C PHE A 48 -19.84 1.44 54.07
N ALA A 49 -19.82 0.10 54.04
CA ALA A 49 -20.30 -0.91 53.11
C ALA A 49 -21.80 -1.31 53.18
N SER A 50 -22.22 -1.97 52.09
CA SER A 50 -23.14 -3.13 51.97
C SER A 50 -24.65 -2.98 52.23
N ARG A 51 -25.49 -3.42 51.28
CA ARG A 51 -26.20 -4.73 51.26
C ARG A 51 -27.29 -4.80 50.18
N SER A 52 -27.48 -6.02 49.68
CA SER A 52 -28.50 -6.55 48.76
C SER A 52 -29.89 -6.76 49.37
N LEU A 53 -30.90 -6.91 48.50
CA LEU A 53 -32.23 -7.61 48.59
C LEU A 53 -33.26 -6.74 47.82
N GLY A 54 -34.21 -7.17 47.00
CA GLY A 54 -34.76 -8.46 46.59
C GLY A 54 -36.22 -8.23 46.12
N ARG A 55 -36.56 -8.72 44.91
CA ARG A 55 -37.87 -9.24 44.40
C ARG A 55 -39.24 -8.62 44.77
N ASP A 56 -40.08 -8.39 43.74
CA ASP A 56 -41.41 -9.05 43.46
C ASP A 56 -42.26 -8.17 42.49
N LEU A 57 -42.61 -8.63 41.28
CA LEU A 57 -43.77 -9.44 40.83
C LEU A 57 -45.09 -8.66 40.61
N SER A 58 -45.51 -8.52 39.34
CA SER A 58 -46.92 -8.65 38.91
C SER A 58 -47.07 -8.71 37.37
N THR A 59 -47.49 -9.87 36.86
CA THR A 59 -48.25 -10.09 35.60
C THR A 59 -49.77 -10.00 35.91
N PRO A 60 -50.77 -10.20 34.99
CA PRO A 60 -50.74 -10.64 33.58
C PRO A 60 -51.71 -9.91 32.62
N SER A 61 -51.61 -10.16 31.30
CA SER A 61 -52.78 -10.43 30.43
C SER A 61 -52.34 -10.78 29.00
N SER A 62 -52.78 -11.95 28.54
CA SER A 62 -52.58 -12.54 27.23
C SER A 62 -53.76 -12.27 26.30
N ALA A 63 -53.51 -11.86 25.06
CA ALA A 63 -54.41 -12.13 23.95
C ALA A 63 -53.58 -12.37 22.68
N ALA A 64 -53.80 -13.53 22.08
CA ALA A 64 -53.07 -14.07 20.95
C ALA A 64 -53.55 -13.46 19.62
N ALA A 65 -52.60 -13.16 18.73
CA ALA A 65 -52.79 -13.18 17.29
C ALA A 65 -51.43 -13.43 16.61
N SER A 66 -51.23 -14.63 16.08
CA SER A 66 -50.17 -14.90 15.10
C SER A 66 -50.53 -14.19 13.79
N PRO A 67 -49.55 -13.67 13.01
CA PRO A 67 -49.14 -14.47 11.85
C PRO A 67 -47.65 -14.36 11.45
N MET A 68 -47.19 -15.44 10.81
CA MET A 68 -46.18 -15.55 9.75
C MET A 68 -44.72 -15.10 10.02
N ARG A 69 -43.89 -16.12 10.26
CA ARG A 69 -42.42 -16.06 10.14
C ARG A 69 -42.02 -15.80 8.68
N SER A 70 -41.35 -14.68 8.41
CA SER A 70 -40.49 -14.50 7.25
C SER A 70 -39.13 -15.14 7.53
N ASN A 71 -38.68 -16.03 6.63
CA ASN A 71 -37.38 -16.67 6.69
C ASN A 71 -36.29 -15.67 6.25
N LEU A 72 -35.71 -14.95 7.21
CA LEU A 72 -34.43 -14.25 7.01
C LEU A 72 -33.26 -15.22 7.29
N PRO A 73 -32.22 -15.27 6.45
CA PRO A 73 -31.06 -16.12 6.70
C PRO A 73 -30.32 -15.68 7.97
N ALA A 74 -30.10 -16.63 8.87
CA ALA A 74 -29.39 -16.42 10.13
C ALA A 74 -28.01 -15.76 9.92
N SER A 75 -27.79 -14.70 10.71
CA SER A 75 -26.57 -13.88 10.79
C SER A 75 -25.38 -14.71 11.28
N PRO A 76 -24.20 -14.65 10.65
CA PRO A 76 -22.96 -15.01 11.33
C PRO A 76 -22.65 -13.93 12.38
N ALA A 77 -22.20 -14.37 13.55
CA ALA A 77 -21.68 -13.51 14.61
C ALA A 77 -20.51 -12.67 14.09
N SER A 78 -20.32 -11.49 14.68
CA SER A 78 -19.21 -10.57 14.39
C SER A 78 -17.87 -11.29 14.37
N PRO A 79 -17.04 -11.16 13.32
CA PRO A 79 -15.67 -11.59 13.43
C PRO A 79 -14.91 -10.55 14.25
N ALA A 80 -14.58 -10.91 15.49
CA ALA A 80 -13.24 -10.64 15.95
C ALA A 80 -12.26 -11.06 14.85
N LEU A 81 -11.19 -10.30 14.65
CA LEU A 81 -10.09 -10.69 13.75
C LEU A 81 -9.83 -12.20 13.89
N PHE A 82 -9.79 -12.92 12.75
CA PHE A 82 -9.49 -14.35 12.79
C PHE A 82 -8.18 -14.57 13.54
N ASP A 83 -8.08 -15.65 14.29
CA ASP A 83 -6.84 -16.00 14.95
C ASP A 83 -5.69 -16.09 13.93
N ASP A 84 -4.49 -15.72 14.35
CA ASP A 84 -3.29 -15.65 13.51
C ASP A 84 -2.99 -16.97 12.82
N ASP A 85 -3.23 -18.11 13.47
CA ASP A 85 -3.02 -19.46 12.94
C ASP A 85 -4.28 -20.09 12.31
N ALA A 86 -5.40 -19.37 12.20
CA ALA A 86 -6.63 -19.89 11.59
C ALA A 86 -6.39 -20.33 10.13
N SER A 87 -6.81 -21.55 9.78
CA SER A 87 -6.71 -22.03 8.40
C SER A 87 -7.58 -21.24 7.43
N ILE A 88 -7.09 -21.08 6.21
CA ILE A 88 -7.79 -20.38 5.12
C ILE A 88 -8.42 -21.40 4.19
N VAL A 89 -9.70 -21.21 3.83
CA VAL A 89 -10.38 -22.06 2.85
C VAL A 89 -10.60 -21.31 1.55
N LEU A 90 -10.03 -21.82 0.45
CA LEU A 90 -10.29 -21.34 -0.90
C LEU A 90 -11.36 -22.20 -1.55
N THR A 91 -12.53 -21.63 -1.80
CA THR A 91 -13.67 -22.29 -2.44
C THR A 91 -13.98 -21.69 -3.82
N GLY A 92 -14.72 -22.41 -4.67
CA GLY A 92 -15.09 -21.95 -6.02
C GLY A 92 -14.96 -23.04 -7.08
N ILE A 93 -15.28 -22.71 -8.33
CA ILE A 93 -15.28 -23.68 -9.45
C ILE A 93 -13.85 -24.12 -9.81
N ARG A 94 -13.73 -25.33 -10.36
CA ARG A 94 -12.47 -25.80 -10.97
C ARG A 94 -12.04 -24.87 -12.11
N GLY A 95 -10.74 -24.57 -12.21
CA GLY A 95 -10.20 -23.61 -13.18
C GLY A 95 -10.09 -22.16 -12.71
N ALA A 96 -10.71 -21.79 -11.58
CA ALA A 96 -10.61 -20.44 -11.01
C ALA A 96 -9.21 -20.06 -10.50
N GLY A 97 -8.26 -21.00 -10.43
CA GLY A 97 -6.87 -20.74 -10.01
C GLY A 97 -6.57 -20.99 -8.52
N LYS A 98 -7.50 -21.61 -7.79
CA LYS A 98 -7.40 -21.88 -6.34
C LYS A 98 -6.09 -22.56 -5.92
N SER A 99 -5.66 -23.60 -6.63
CA SER A 99 -4.43 -24.34 -6.30
C SER A 99 -3.18 -23.46 -6.43
N THR A 100 -3.14 -22.59 -7.45
CA THR A 100 -2.04 -21.63 -7.63
C THR A 100 -2.00 -20.62 -6.48
N LEU A 101 -3.15 -20.03 -6.15
CA LEU A 101 -3.28 -19.09 -5.02
C LEU A 101 -2.94 -19.75 -3.68
N ALA A 102 -3.28 -21.04 -3.51
CA ALA A 102 -2.93 -21.79 -2.31
C ALA A 102 -1.42 -21.97 -2.16
N VAL A 103 -0.69 -22.23 -3.26
CA VAL A 103 0.78 -22.32 -3.24
C VAL A 103 1.42 -20.97 -2.93
N ILE A 104 0.88 -19.88 -3.48
CA ILE A 104 1.30 -18.51 -3.17
C ILE A 104 1.17 -18.23 -1.68
N ALA A 105 -0.03 -18.42 -1.11
CA ALA A 105 -0.28 -18.19 0.31
C ALA A 105 0.56 -19.11 1.21
N SER A 106 0.67 -20.40 0.85
CA SER A 106 1.49 -21.38 1.55
C SER A 106 2.96 -20.96 1.63
N THR A 107 3.52 -20.45 0.52
CA THR A 107 4.91 -20.00 0.46
C THR A 107 5.14 -18.76 1.31
N ALA A 108 4.23 -17.79 1.24
CA ALA A 108 4.34 -16.54 2.00
C ALA A 108 4.15 -16.74 3.51
N MET A 109 3.21 -17.61 3.90
CA MET A 109 2.80 -17.81 5.29
C MET A 109 3.43 -19.04 5.95
N LYS A 110 4.21 -19.84 5.21
CA LYS A 110 4.78 -21.13 5.65
C LYS A 110 3.73 -22.14 6.14
N ARG A 111 2.55 -22.18 5.51
CA ARG A 111 1.43 -23.07 5.87
C ARG A 111 1.31 -24.26 4.94
N LYS A 112 0.74 -25.37 5.41
CA LYS A 112 0.52 -26.58 4.58
C LYS A 112 -0.68 -26.41 3.65
N VAL A 113 -0.53 -26.76 2.36
CA VAL A 113 -1.68 -26.88 1.45
C VAL A 113 -2.35 -28.24 1.60
N VAL A 114 -3.68 -28.24 1.72
CA VAL A 114 -4.52 -29.44 1.80
C VAL A 114 -5.60 -29.36 0.72
N ASP A 115 -5.60 -30.31 -0.22
CA ASP A 115 -6.58 -30.36 -1.31
C ASP A 115 -7.69 -31.38 -0.98
N SER A 116 -8.95 -30.94 -1.00
CA SER A 116 -10.10 -31.78 -0.63
C SER A 116 -10.24 -33.01 -1.52
N GLU A 117 -9.93 -32.92 -2.81
CA GLU A 117 -9.99 -34.06 -3.75
C GLU A 117 -8.88 -35.08 -3.45
N LYS A 118 -7.70 -34.59 -3.06
CA LYS A 118 -6.59 -35.47 -2.66
C LYS A 118 -6.93 -36.23 -1.38
N VAL A 119 -7.48 -35.54 -0.38
CA VAL A 119 -7.90 -36.17 0.90
C VAL A 119 -9.02 -37.18 0.66
N PHE A 120 -9.99 -36.87 -0.22
CA PHE A 120 -11.03 -37.82 -0.59
C PHE A 120 -10.46 -39.08 -1.25
N HIS A 121 -9.48 -38.91 -2.14
CA HIS A 121 -8.79 -40.04 -2.77
C HIS A 121 -8.03 -40.89 -1.76
N GLU A 122 -7.28 -40.27 -0.85
CA GLU A 122 -6.57 -40.98 0.24
C GLU A 122 -7.54 -41.73 1.16
N ALA A 123 -8.71 -41.16 1.46
CA ALA A 123 -9.72 -41.75 2.34
C ALA A 123 -10.60 -42.84 1.70
N THR A 124 -10.61 -42.95 0.37
CA THR A 124 -11.50 -43.89 -0.36
C THR A 124 -10.79 -44.81 -1.34
N GLY A 125 -9.53 -44.53 -1.67
CA GLY A 125 -8.77 -45.19 -2.74
C GLY A 125 -9.25 -44.87 -4.16
N LEU A 126 -10.28 -44.03 -4.33
CA LEU A 126 -10.89 -43.70 -5.62
C LEU A 126 -10.99 -42.19 -5.81
N SER A 127 -10.93 -41.72 -7.06
CA SER A 127 -11.25 -40.32 -7.34
C SER A 127 -12.75 -40.05 -7.18
N SER A 128 -13.15 -38.81 -6.88
CA SER A 128 -14.58 -38.44 -6.73
C SER A 128 -15.47 -38.94 -7.88
N PRO A 129 -15.10 -38.78 -9.18
CA PRO A 129 -15.90 -39.31 -10.28
C PRO A 129 -15.93 -40.84 -10.38
N ALA A 130 -14.87 -41.53 -9.96
CA ALA A 130 -14.82 -43.00 -9.94
C ALA A 130 -15.67 -43.57 -8.80
N TYR A 131 -15.59 -42.95 -7.62
CA TYR A 131 -16.38 -43.29 -6.45
C TYR A 131 -17.88 -43.11 -6.74
N LYS A 132 -18.28 -41.95 -7.30
CA LYS A 132 -19.66 -41.67 -7.69
C LYS A 132 -20.22 -42.66 -8.70
N ARG A 133 -19.41 -43.10 -9.68
CA ARG A 133 -19.82 -44.15 -10.64
C ARG A 133 -20.01 -45.51 -9.98
N LYS A 134 -19.18 -45.86 -8.99
CA LYS A 134 -19.21 -47.16 -8.34
C LYS A 134 -20.33 -47.29 -7.30
N TYR A 135 -20.55 -46.25 -6.50
CA TYR A 135 -21.43 -46.29 -5.32
C TYR A 135 -22.70 -45.42 -5.46
N GLY A 136 -22.83 -44.68 -6.57
CA GLY A 136 -23.94 -43.76 -6.79
C GLY A 136 -23.77 -42.40 -6.12
N ALA A 137 -24.65 -41.46 -6.47
CA ALA A 137 -24.61 -40.08 -5.97
C ALA A 137 -24.91 -39.93 -4.46
N PRO A 138 -25.89 -40.65 -3.85
CA PRO A 138 -26.19 -40.50 -2.43
C PRO A 138 -25.01 -40.87 -1.53
N GLU A 139 -24.41 -42.04 -1.75
CA GLU A 139 -23.25 -42.53 -1.00
C GLU A 139 -22.04 -41.61 -1.19
N TYR A 140 -21.82 -41.14 -2.43
CA TYR A 140 -20.79 -40.16 -2.74
C TYR A 140 -20.95 -38.88 -1.91
N HIS A 141 -22.13 -38.26 -1.89
CA HIS A 141 -22.36 -37.02 -1.12
C HIS A 141 -22.20 -37.22 0.40
N MET A 142 -22.66 -38.37 0.92
CA MET A 142 -22.49 -38.72 2.34
C MET A 142 -21.01 -38.86 2.68
N ARG A 143 -20.25 -39.61 1.88
CA ARG A 143 -18.81 -39.81 2.07
C ARG A 143 -18.04 -38.49 1.96
N GLN A 144 -18.38 -37.65 0.99
CA GLN A 144 -17.74 -36.36 0.77
C GLN A 144 -17.97 -35.41 1.95
N SER A 145 -19.18 -35.40 2.52
CA SER A 145 -19.51 -34.62 3.72
C SER A 145 -18.72 -35.11 4.95
N SER A 146 -18.63 -36.43 5.14
CA SER A 146 -17.84 -37.04 6.24
C SER A 146 -16.35 -36.69 6.12
N VAL A 147 -15.78 -36.81 4.91
CA VAL A 147 -14.38 -36.45 4.66
C VAL A 147 -14.15 -34.95 4.89
N MET A 148 -15.08 -34.08 4.49
CA MET A 148 -14.97 -32.64 4.71
C MET A 148 -14.94 -32.31 6.20
N GLN A 149 -15.80 -32.93 7.01
CA GLN A 149 -15.82 -32.71 8.45
C GLN A 149 -14.51 -33.15 9.10
N GLU A 150 -13.99 -34.34 8.75
CA GLU A 150 -12.70 -34.82 9.26
C GLU A 150 -11.55 -33.88 8.85
N LEU A 151 -11.54 -33.44 7.59
CA LEU A 151 -10.55 -32.51 7.06
C LEU A 151 -10.53 -31.21 7.85
N LEU A 152 -11.70 -30.60 8.07
CA LEU A 152 -11.80 -29.32 8.77
C LEU A 152 -11.46 -29.42 10.26
N VAL A 153 -11.80 -30.54 10.91
CA VAL A 153 -11.39 -30.80 12.30
C VAL A 153 -9.87 -30.96 12.39
N ARG A 154 -9.26 -31.74 11.49
CA ARG A 154 -7.81 -32.02 11.49
C ARG A 154 -6.97 -30.81 11.09
N HIS A 155 -7.48 -29.98 10.20
CA HIS A 155 -6.76 -28.85 9.59
C HIS A 155 -7.41 -27.50 9.90
N ARG A 156 -7.98 -27.34 11.10
CA ARG A 156 -8.59 -26.07 11.54
C ARG A 156 -7.58 -24.92 11.67
N ARG A 157 -6.33 -25.26 11.95
CA ARG A 157 -5.20 -24.32 12.13
C ARG A 157 -4.05 -24.63 11.16
N ASN A 158 -3.25 -23.62 10.84
CA ASN A 158 -1.98 -23.69 10.10
C ASN A 158 -2.05 -24.36 8.71
N ALA A 159 -3.20 -24.30 8.03
CA ALA A 159 -3.39 -24.86 6.70
C ALA A 159 -4.04 -23.88 5.70
N ILE A 160 -3.82 -24.15 4.42
CA ILE A 160 -4.57 -23.58 3.29
C ILE A 160 -5.36 -24.72 2.65
N VAL A 161 -6.68 -24.72 2.81
CA VAL A 161 -7.57 -25.76 2.30
C VAL A 161 -8.13 -25.33 0.95
N VAL A 162 -7.98 -26.19 -0.07
CA VAL A 162 -8.59 -25.99 -1.38
C VAL A 162 -9.82 -26.88 -1.49
N CYS A 163 -10.99 -26.28 -1.68
CA CYS A 163 -12.28 -26.98 -1.81
C CYS A 163 -12.99 -26.57 -3.11
N SER A 164 -13.52 -27.52 -3.86
CA SER A 164 -14.30 -27.25 -5.09
C SER A 164 -15.71 -27.84 -5.05
N TRP A 165 -16.16 -28.22 -3.86
CA TRP A 165 -17.39 -28.98 -3.65
C TRP A 165 -18.58 -28.05 -3.42
N THR A 166 -19.73 -28.40 -4.01
CA THR A 166 -20.95 -27.57 -4.05
C THR A 166 -22.13 -28.22 -3.33
N GLU A 167 -21.94 -29.34 -2.66
CA GLU A 167 -23.01 -30.09 -2.01
C GLU A 167 -23.53 -29.34 -0.77
N ARG A 168 -24.84 -29.38 -0.52
CA ARG A 168 -25.48 -28.59 0.55
C ARG A 168 -24.91 -28.83 1.95
N GLY A 169 -24.57 -30.09 2.29
CA GLY A 169 -23.97 -30.42 3.59
C GLY A 169 -22.59 -29.78 3.78
N ILE A 170 -21.80 -29.69 2.70
CA ILE A 170 -20.49 -29.05 2.69
C ILE A 170 -20.66 -27.52 2.82
N GLN A 171 -21.62 -26.94 2.10
CA GLN A 171 -21.92 -25.51 2.21
C GLN A 171 -22.31 -25.11 3.63
N ALA A 172 -23.17 -25.90 4.29
CA ALA A 172 -23.55 -25.65 5.69
C ALA A 172 -22.33 -25.71 6.63
N THR A 173 -21.45 -26.69 6.42
CA THR A 173 -20.21 -26.82 7.20
C THR A 173 -19.25 -25.65 6.96
N LEU A 174 -19.11 -25.20 5.71
CA LEU A 174 -18.30 -24.02 5.37
C LEU A 174 -18.87 -22.73 5.96
N LYS A 175 -20.19 -22.57 5.96
CA LYS A 175 -20.88 -21.43 6.58
C LYS A 175 -20.69 -21.40 8.10
N ASP A 176 -20.71 -22.55 8.76
CA ASP A 176 -20.42 -22.64 10.19
C ASP A 176 -18.95 -22.29 10.47
N LEU A 177 -18.03 -22.91 9.72
CA LEU A 177 -16.60 -22.66 9.80
C LEU A 177 -16.25 -21.19 9.59
N SER A 178 -16.95 -20.52 8.67
CA SER A 178 -16.63 -19.16 8.28
C SER A 178 -16.63 -18.22 9.49
N THR A 179 -17.48 -18.47 10.50
CA THR A 179 -17.52 -17.69 11.75
C THR A 179 -16.19 -17.64 12.51
N THR A 180 -15.31 -18.62 12.31
CA THR A 180 -14.00 -18.73 13.00
C THR A 180 -12.80 -18.77 12.05
N ASN A 181 -13.02 -18.94 10.75
CA ASN A 181 -11.97 -19.09 9.76
C ASN A 181 -12.33 -18.34 8.46
N PRO A 182 -11.35 -17.75 7.76
CA PRO A 182 -11.61 -17.09 6.49
C PRO A 182 -11.95 -18.13 5.40
N VAL A 183 -13.17 -18.04 4.88
CA VAL A 183 -13.64 -18.79 3.70
C VAL A 183 -13.78 -17.81 2.53
N ILE A 184 -12.97 -18.03 1.49
CA ILE A 184 -12.79 -17.10 0.36
C ILE A 184 -13.29 -17.78 -0.92
N HIS A 185 -14.29 -17.17 -1.56
CA HIS A 185 -14.77 -17.58 -2.87
C HIS A 185 -13.86 -16.99 -3.97
N ILE A 186 -13.21 -17.86 -4.75
CA ILE A 186 -12.33 -17.49 -5.85
C ILE A 186 -13.09 -17.52 -7.17
N LEU A 187 -13.14 -16.36 -7.85
CA LEU A 187 -13.72 -16.19 -9.17
C LEU A 187 -12.65 -15.98 -10.23
N ARG A 188 -13.03 -16.17 -11.49
CA ARG A 188 -12.18 -15.91 -12.66
C ARG A 188 -13.05 -15.68 -13.89
N ASP A 189 -12.50 -15.04 -14.91
CA ASP A 189 -13.19 -14.79 -16.17
C ASP A 189 -13.77 -16.07 -16.80
N ALA A 190 -14.99 -15.97 -17.31
CA ALA A 190 -15.70 -17.09 -17.91
C ALA A 190 -14.89 -17.77 -19.02
N LYS A 191 -14.23 -16.98 -19.86
CA LYS A 191 -13.37 -17.47 -20.95
C LYS A 191 -12.16 -18.26 -20.43
N ALA A 192 -11.53 -17.83 -19.34
CA ALA A 192 -10.41 -18.57 -18.77
C ALA A 192 -10.85 -19.89 -18.12
N ILE A 193 -12.05 -19.91 -17.52
CA ILE A 193 -12.67 -21.14 -17.00
C ILE A 193 -13.05 -22.07 -18.16
N GLN A 194 -13.58 -21.53 -19.25
CA GLN A 194 -13.92 -22.25 -20.47
C GLN A 194 -12.72 -22.98 -21.08
N GLU A 195 -11.62 -22.25 -21.29
CA GLU A 195 -10.36 -22.80 -21.80
C GLU A 195 -9.81 -23.89 -20.88
N HIS A 196 -9.89 -23.71 -19.56
CA HIS A 196 -9.42 -24.71 -18.60
C HIS A 196 -10.29 -25.98 -18.58
N LEU A 197 -11.62 -25.83 -18.60
CA LEU A 197 -12.56 -26.95 -18.56
C LEU A 197 -12.75 -27.61 -19.93
N LYS A 198 -12.23 -27.01 -21.01
CA LYS A 198 -12.38 -27.46 -22.41
C LYS A 198 -13.85 -27.59 -22.84
N VAL A 199 -14.69 -26.65 -22.39
CA VAL A 199 -16.11 -26.55 -22.75
C VAL A 199 -16.24 -25.50 -23.86
N TRP A 200 -17.09 -25.70 -24.86
CA TRP A 200 -17.15 -24.80 -26.04
C TRP A 200 -18.42 -23.93 -26.11
N ASP A 201 -19.25 -23.95 -25.07
CA ASP A 201 -20.55 -23.25 -25.05
C ASP A 201 -20.57 -22.15 -23.98
N ASP A 202 -20.50 -20.91 -24.44
CA ASP A 202 -20.48 -19.71 -23.60
C ASP A 202 -21.73 -19.58 -22.71
N SER A 203 -22.90 -19.94 -23.24
CA SER A 203 -24.16 -19.79 -22.53
C SER A 203 -24.24 -20.74 -21.33
N LYS A 204 -23.85 -22.00 -21.53
CA LYS A 204 -23.81 -23.02 -20.46
C LYS A 204 -22.83 -22.65 -19.37
N ILE A 205 -21.68 -22.07 -19.72
CA ILE A 205 -20.66 -21.67 -18.75
C ILE A 205 -21.14 -20.50 -17.91
N ARG A 206 -21.77 -19.49 -18.53
CA ARG A 206 -22.35 -18.35 -17.79
C ARG A 206 -23.42 -18.82 -16.81
N HIS A 207 -24.35 -19.66 -17.24
CA HIS A 207 -25.36 -20.24 -16.34
C HIS A 207 -24.74 -21.06 -15.20
N LEU A 208 -23.68 -21.83 -15.47
CA LEU A 208 -22.96 -22.58 -14.45
C LEU A 208 -22.26 -21.65 -13.45
N LEU A 209 -21.64 -20.56 -13.92
CA LEU A 209 -20.99 -19.55 -13.08
C LEU A 209 -22.01 -18.81 -12.21
N ASP A 210 -23.16 -18.44 -12.76
CA ASP A 210 -24.21 -17.76 -11.99
C ASP A 210 -24.81 -18.66 -10.90
N ALA A 211 -25.15 -19.91 -11.26
CA ALA A 211 -25.72 -20.87 -10.33
C ALA A 211 -24.74 -21.23 -9.19
N SER A 212 -23.48 -21.46 -9.53
CA SER A 212 -22.44 -21.77 -8.56
C SER A 212 -22.02 -20.55 -7.74
N GLY A 213 -22.03 -19.35 -8.32
CA GLY A 213 -21.72 -18.11 -7.63
C GLY A 213 -22.69 -17.84 -6.48
N SER A 214 -23.99 -18.05 -6.70
CA SER A 214 -25.00 -17.96 -5.64
C SER A 214 -24.73 -18.96 -4.49
N VAL A 215 -24.39 -20.20 -4.85
CA VAL A 215 -24.03 -21.27 -3.90
C VAL A 215 -22.81 -20.90 -3.05
N PHE A 216 -21.70 -20.50 -3.68
CA PHE A 216 -20.47 -20.24 -2.95
C PHE A 216 -20.55 -18.97 -2.11
N ARG A 217 -21.28 -17.94 -2.56
CA ARG A 217 -21.53 -16.73 -1.76
C ARG A 217 -22.30 -17.03 -0.48
N GLY A 218 -23.23 -17.99 -0.52
CA GLY A 218 -23.98 -18.43 0.65
C GLY A 218 -23.16 -19.12 1.75
N CYS A 219 -21.94 -19.57 1.44
CA CYS A 219 -21.06 -20.28 2.39
C CYS A 219 -19.66 -19.68 2.55
N SER A 220 -19.42 -18.47 2.03
CA SER A 220 -18.14 -17.78 2.14
C SER A 220 -18.32 -16.39 2.75
N HIS A 221 -17.26 -15.89 3.38
CA HIS A 221 -17.23 -14.52 3.92
C HIS A 221 -16.64 -13.54 2.94
N PHE A 222 -15.60 -13.95 2.24
CA PHE A 222 -14.91 -13.08 1.31
C PHE A 222 -14.98 -13.58 -0.11
N GLU A 223 -14.70 -12.67 -1.03
CA GLU A 223 -14.72 -12.92 -2.45
C GLU A 223 -13.48 -12.29 -3.10
N TYR A 224 -12.77 -13.08 -3.90
CA TYR A 224 -11.56 -12.64 -4.61
C TYR A 224 -11.66 -12.99 -6.09
N PHE A 225 -11.60 -11.98 -6.94
CA PHE A 225 -11.59 -12.17 -8.40
C PHE A 225 -10.15 -12.33 -8.90
N ASN A 226 -9.80 -13.52 -9.35
CA ASN A 226 -8.51 -13.84 -9.92
C ASN A 226 -8.45 -13.39 -11.38
N ILE A 227 -7.87 -12.22 -11.62
CA ILE A 227 -7.77 -11.61 -12.95
C ILE A 227 -6.94 -12.49 -13.88
N SER A 228 -7.49 -12.78 -15.06
CA SER A 228 -6.78 -13.55 -16.09
C SER A 228 -5.77 -12.66 -16.81
N GLU A 229 -4.60 -13.22 -17.08
CA GLU A 229 -3.51 -12.51 -17.74
C GLU A 229 -3.58 -12.82 -19.23
N VAL A 230 -3.83 -11.79 -20.04
CA VAL A 230 -3.81 -11.91 -21.50
C VAL A 230 -2.36 -11.72 -21.94
N ALA A 231 -1.73 -12.74 -22.50
CA ALA A 231 -0.42 -12.58 -23.13
C ALA A 231 -0.54 -11.49 -24.21
N ALA A 232 0.27 -10.42 -24.11
CA ALA A 232 0.28 -9.36 -25.10
C ALA A 232 0.48 -9.97 -26.49
N LYS A 233 -0.47 -9.75 -27.40
CA LYS A 233 -0.31 -10.15 -28.80
C LYS A 233 0.81 -9.29 -29.37
N SER A 234 1.94 -9.90 -29.72
CA SER A 234 2.99 -9.27 -30.51
C SER A 234 2.37 -8.68 -31.78
N GLY A 235 2.33 -7.35 -31.87
CA GLY A 235 1.90 -6.65 -33.08
C GLY A 235 2.90 -6.91 -34.20
N GLY A 236 2.57 -7.84 -35.09
CA GLY A 236 3.38 -8.08 -36.29
C GLY A 236 3.19 -6.97 -37.30
N SER A 237 4.09 -5.97 -37.32
CA SER A 237 4.38 -5.22 -38.54
C SER A 237 5.74 -5.67 -39.06
N GLN A 238 5.74 -6.44 -40.15
CA GLN A 238 6.95 -6.78 -40.88
C GLN A 238 7.48 -5.52 -41.60
N SER A 239 8.60 -4.99 -41.14
CA SER A 239 9.45 -4.08 -41.92
C SER A 239 10.56 -4.87 -42.64
N PRO A 240 10.77 -4.70 -43.95
CA PRO A 240 11.77 -5.45 -44.69
C PRO A 240 13.13 -4.72 -44.67
N SER A 241 13.94 -4.93 -43.64
CA SER A 241 15.38 -4.65 -43.71
C SER A 241 16.14 -5.50 -42.68
N GLY A 242 17.01 -6.38 -43.18
CA GLY A 242 17.70 -7.42 -42.41
C GLY A 242 18.82 -6.91 -41.50
N THR A 243 18.45 -6.38 -40.34
CA THR A 243 19.31 -6.26 -39.16
C THR A 243 18.66 -7.03 -38.02
N LEU A 244 19.42 -7.92 -37.38
CA LEU A 244 18.97 -8.83 -36.33
C LEU A 244 18.43 -8.06 -35.11
N GLU A 245 17.11 -7.86 -35.05
CA GLU A 245 16.40 -7.36 -33.87
C GLU A 245 16.17 -8.50 -32.87
N LEU A 246 17.06 -8.61 -31.89
CA LEU A 246 16.84 -9.35 -30.65
C LEU A 246 16.33 -8.34 -29.60
N ASP A 247 15.02 -8.14 -29.47
CA ASP A 247 14.41 -7.75 -28.17
C ASP A 247 12.87 -7.66 -28.11
N GLN A 248 12.10 -8.14 -29.10
CA GLN A 248 10.65 -8.28 -28.92
C GLN A 248 10.30 -9.62 -28.26
N ARG A 249 10.53 -9.74 -26.94
CA ARG A 249 9.96 -10.84 -26.13
C ARG A 249 8.75 -10.33 -25.36
N ALA A 250 7.60 -10.94 -25.60
CA ALA A 250 6.47 -10.89 -24.67
C ALA A 250 6.96 -11.14 -23.24
N PRO A 251 6.38 -10.49 -22.21
CA PRO A 251 6.84 -10.64 -20.84
C PRO A 251 6.94 -12.11 -20.49
N ALA A 252 8.09 -12.50 -19.93
CA ALA A 252 8.34 -13.88 -19.59
C ALA A 252 7.24 -14.37 -18.62
N PRO A 253 6.69 -15.60 -18.80
CA PRO A 253 5.52 -16.10 -18.05
C PRO A 253 5.61 -16.03 -16.51
N TYR A 254 6.81 -15.83 -15.98
CA TYR A 254 7.06 -15.71 -14.56
C TYR A 254 6.73 -14.33 -13.97
N LEU A 255 6.76 -13.24 -14.76
CA LEU A 255 6.39 -11.90 -14.29
C LEU A 255 4.89 -11.83 -13.97
N THR A 256 4.10 -12.58 -14.74
CA THR A 256 2.65 -12.78 -14.60
C THR A 256 2.26 -13.34 -13.22
N LEU A 257 3.01 -14.32 -12.70
CA LEU A 257 2.75 -14.90 -11.37
C LEU A 257 3.00 -13.92 -10.23
N LYS A 258 3.95 -13.00 -10.37
CA LYS A 258 4.28 -12.03 -9.31
C LYS A 258 3.16 -11.01 -9.07
N ARG A 259 2.42 -10.62 -10.12
CA ARG A 259 1.27 -9.71 -10.00
C ARG A 259 0.15 -10.36 -9.21
N ALA A 260 -0.21 -11.59 -9.58
CA ALA A 260 -1.19 -12.39 -8.86
C ALA A 260 -0.77 -12.64 -7.40
N GLU A 261 0.52 -12.94 -7.17
CA GLU A 261 1.08 -13.07 -5.81
C GLU A 261 0.86 -11.81 -4.99
N ARG A 262 1.32 -10.65 -5.47
CA ARG A 262 1.21 -9.38 -4.74
C ARG A 262 -0.24 -9.02 -4.42
N GLN A 263 -1.15 -9.13 -5.38
CA GLN A 263 -2.56 -8.79 -5.20
C GLN A 263 -3.24 -9.70 -4.19
N PHE A 264 -3.01 -11.01 -4.31
CA PHE A 264 -3.63 -11.96 -3.42
C PHE A 264 -3.08 -11.82 -1.99
N LEU A 265 -1.77 -11.62 -1.85
CA LEU A 265 -1.14 -11.36 -0.55
C LEU A 265 -1.63 -10.05 0.08
N LYS A 266 -1.79 -8.97 -0.71
CA LYS A 266 -2.39 -7.71 -0.23
C LYS A 266 -3.83 -7.93 0.24
N PHE A 267 -4.65 -8.65 -0.53
CA PHE A 267 -6.00 -9.01 -0.10
C PHE A 267 -6.00 -9.82 1.21
N LEU A 268 -5.13 -10.83 1.33
CA LEU A 268 -5.00 -11.60 2.56
C LEU A 268 -4.55 -10.73 3.75
N SER A 269 -3.67 -9.76 3.53
CA SER A 269 -3.25 -8.82 4.58
C SER A 269 -4.38 -7.91 5.08
N LEU A 270 -5.44 -7.73 4.27
CA LEU A 270 -6.61 -6.99 4.70
C LEU A 270 -7.53 -7.85 5.56
N ILE A 271 -7.66 -9.16 5.30
CA ILE A 271 -8.64 -10.01 6.01
C ILE A 271 -8.05 -10.80 7.19
N LEU A 272 -6.72 -10.81 7.35
CA LEU A 272 -6.00 -11.53 8.41
C LEU A 272 -5.40 -10.54 9.42
N PRO A 273 -5.10 -10.98 10.66
CA PRO A 273 -4.43 -10.13 11.63
C PRO A 273 -3.01 -9.75 11.19
N GLU A 274 -2.55 -8.60 11.70
CA GLU A 274 -1.20 -8.11 11.46
C GLU A 274 -0.16 -9.16 11.89
N GLY A 275 0.90 -9.32 11.08
CA GLY A 275 1.94 -10.34 11.30
C GLY A 275 1.60 -11.75 10.80
N ALA A 276 0.34 -12.04 10.42
CA ALA A 276 -0.03 -13.34 9.84
C ALA A 276 0.71 -13.65 8.52
N ILE A 277 1.17 -12.61 7.82
CA ILE A 277 2.02 -12.72 6.64
C ILE A 277 3.36 -12.01 6.93
N PRO A 278 4.46 -12.76 7.16
CA PRO A 278 5.72 -12.21 7.71
C PRO A 278 6.44 -11.14 6.87
N PHE A 279 6.03 -10.89 5.63
CA PHE A 279 6.79 -10.09 4.66
C PHE A 279 5.97 -9.01 3.94
N ILE A 280 4.76 -8.71 4.38
CA ILE A 280 3.93 -7.63 3.82
C ILE A 280 4.04 -6.40 4.71
N GLU A 281 5.26 -5.90 4.89
CA GLU A 281 5.38 -4.50 5.25
C GLU A 281 5.61 -3.69 3.99
N SER A 282 4.78 -2.66 3.84
CA SER A 282 4.95 -1.69 2.77
C SER A 282 6.36 -1.14 2.85
N ALA A 283 7.02 -1.15 1.69
CA ALA A 283 8.30 -0.47 1.47
C ALA A 283 8.22 1.04 1.70
N PHE A 284 7.01 1.58 1.62
CA PHE A 284 6.74 2.99 1.43
C PHE A 284 6.08 3.58 2.67
N THR A 285 6.66 4.66 3.20
CA THR A 285 6.31 5.20 4.51
C THR A 285 4.88 5.74 4.55
N LEU A 286 4.43 6.46 3.51
CA LEU A 286 3.05 6.96 3.48
C LEU A 286 2.00 5.86 3.32
N ALA A 287 2.39 4.64 2.91
CA ALA A 287 1.45 3.51 2.85
C ALA A 287 1.24 2.81 4.17
N CYS A 288 2.07 3.11 5.16
CA CYS A 288 1.86 2.69 6.54
C CYS A 288 1.00 3.70 7.32
N VAL A 289 0.81 4.92 6.82
CA VAL A 289 -0.01 5.96 7.48
C VAL A 289 -1.39 6.01 6.85
N ALA A 290 -2.44 5.91 7.67
CA ALA A 290 -3.81 5.91 7.18
C ALA A 290 -4.16 7.27 6.51
N ALA A 291 -5.12 7.27 5.57
CA ALA A 291 -5.42 8.46 4.79
C ALA A 291 -6.11 9.55 5.61
N GLU A 292 -6.83 9.16 6.67
CA GLU A 292 -7.52 10.01 7.62
C GLU A 292 -6.63 10.56 8.75
N GLU A 293 -5.41 10.04 8.89
CA GLU A 293 -4.41 10.55 9.83
C GLU A 293 -3.56 11.66 9.21
N ARG A 294 -3.60 11.80 7.88
CA ARG A 294 -2.89 12.81 7.10
C ARG A 294 -3.80 13.98 6.77
N ARG A 295 -3.22 15.14 6.50
CA ARG A 295 -3.97 16.35 6.15
C ARG A 295 -4.08 16.59 4.66
N PHE A 296 -5.26 17.09 4.28
CA PHE A 296 -5.71 17.40 2.92
C PHE A 296 -5.68 16.20 1.98
N THR A 297 -6.17 15.03 2.42
CA THR A 297 -6.21 13.83 1.57
C THR A 297 -7.43 13.80 0.64
N TYR A 298 -7.29 13.12 -0.51
CA TYR A 298 -8.32 13.11 -1.56
C TYR A 298 -8.70 11.70 -2.01
N ALA A 299 -9.98 11.48 -2.31
CA ALA A 299 -10.49 10.24 -2.88
C ALA A 299 -10.91 10.48 -4.34
N SER A 300 -10.21 9.87 -5.29
CA SER A 300 -10.53 9.95 -6.73
C SER A 300 -11.84 9.19 -6.98
N SER A 301 -12.94 9.91 -7.17
CA SER A 301 -14.29 9.35 -7.20
C SER A 301 -14.72 9.00 -8.62
N VAL A 302 -14.85 7.70 -8.89
CA VAL A 302 -15.17 7.17 -10.22
C VAL A 302 -16.44 6.31 -10.15
N PRO A 303 -17.47 6.60 -10.97
CA PRO A 303 -18.63 5.73 -11.09
C PRO A 303 -18.26 4.33 -11.60
N LEU A 304 -18.91 3.32 -11.06
CA LEU A 304 -18.76 1.92 -11.46
C LEU A 304 -19.07 1.74 -12.95
N SER A 305 -20.11 2.41 -13.45
CA SER A 305 -20.49 2.43 -14.86
C SER A 305 -19.36 2.88 -15.79
N VAL A 306 -18.57 3.89 -15.36
CA VAL A 306 -17.43 4.41 -16.13
C VAL A 306 -16.27 3.43 -16.09
N LEU A 307 -15.94 2.86 -14.91
CA LEU A 307 -14.88 1.85 -14.78
C LEU A 307 -15.17 0.60 -15.63
N GLN A 308 -16.44 0.21 -15.77
CA GLN A 308 -16.86 -0.91 -16.63
C GLN A 308 -16.68 -0.64 -18.12
N SER A 309 -16.76 0.62 -18.55
CA SER A 309 -16.59 0.97 -19.97
C SER A 309 -15.16 0.77 -20.49
N GLY A 310 -14.17 0.71 -19.57
CA GLY A 310 -12.76 0.57 -19.92
C GLY A 310 -12.16 1.82 -20.59
N SER A 311 -12.85 2.96 -20.54
CA SER A 311 -12.43 4.22 -21.14
C SER A 311 -11.34 4.95 -20.36
N LEU A 312 -11.07 4.53 -19.12
CA LEU A 312 -10.11 5.16 -18.22
C LEU A 312 -8.88 4.29 -18.00
N ASP A 313 -7.72 4.96 -17.96
CA ASP A 313 -6.50 4.37 -17.45
C ASP A 313 -6.51 4.44 -15.91
N ILE A 314 -6.73 3.29 -15.27
CA ILE A 314 -6.87 3.20 -13.80
C ILE A 314 -5.60 3.68 -13.08
N GLU A 315 -4.42 3.48 -13.66
CA GLU A 315 -3.15 3.90 -13.04
C GLU A 315 -3.02 5.42 -12.95
N GLU A 316 -3.66 6.16 -13.87
CA GLU A 316 -3.60 7.64 -13.85
C GLU A 316 -4.46 8.24 -12.74
N LEU A 317 -5.44 7.47 -12.23
CA LEU A 317 -6.32 7.89 -11.13
C LEU A 317 -5.59 8.14 -9.81
N GLU A 318 -4.37 7.60 -9.65
CA GLU A 318 -3.57 7.77 -8.43
C GLU A 318 -2.93 9.16 -8.31
N THR A 319 -2.80 9.90 -9.41
CA THR A 319 -2.04 11.16 -9.43
C THR A 319 -2.68 12.19 -8.51
N GLY A 320 -2.01 12.49 -7.39
CA GLY A 320 -2.51 13.41 -6.37
C GLY A 320 -3.60 12.83 -5.47
N ALA A 321 -4.09 11.61 -5.70
CA ALA A 321 -5.11 10.96 -4.90
C ALA A 321 -4.50 10.09 -3.77
N ASP A 322 -5.27 9.90 -2.71
CA ASP A 322 -4.90 9.10 -1.53
C ASP A 322 -5.77 7.85 -1.37
N ALA A 323 -6.89 7.79 -2.10
CA ALA A 323 -7.76 6.63 -2.23
C ALA A 323 -8.49 6.68 -3.58
N ILE A 324 -9.01 5.54 -4.04
CA ILE A 324 -9.94 5.46 -5.17
C ILE A 324 -11.32 5.16 -4.63
N GLU A 325 -12.25 6.08 -4.83
CA GLU A 325 -13.66 5.91 -4.49
C GLU A 325 -14.40 5.29 -5.69
N ILE A 326 -14.79 4.02 -5.55
CA ILE A 326 -15.64 3.33 -6.52
C ILE A 326 -17.09 3.61 -6.14
N VAL A 327 -17.76 4.43 -6.94
CA VAL A 327 -19.16 4.83 -6.72
C VAL A 327 -20.09 3.86 -7.43
N VAL A 328 -20.78 3.01 -6.69
CA VAL A 328 -21.82 2.12 -7.20
C VAL A 328 -23.08 2.94 -7.47
N ASP A 329 -23.23 3.35 -8.72
CA ASP A 329 -24.27 4.24 -9.23
C ASP A 329 -25.50 3.50 -9.81
N ASP A 330 -25.52 2.16 -9.74
CA ASP A 330 -26.59 1.30 -10.29
C ASP A 330 -27.99 1.69 -9.82
N LEU A 331 -28.15 2.06 -8.55
CA LEU A 331 -29.43 2.46 -7.96
C LEU A 331 -29.88 3.85 -8.40
N SER A 332 -28.94 4.72 -8.74
CA SER A 332 -29.20 6.10 -9.16
C SER A 332 -29.47 6.23 -10.66
N THR A 333 -28.88 5.34 -11.47
CA THR A 333 -29.03 5.30 -12.93
C THR A 333 -30.20 4.45 -13.39
N GLY A 334 -30.88 3.75 -12.47
CA GLY A 334 -31.95 2.81 -12.78
C GLY A 334 -31.46 1.47 -13.35
N LEU A 335 -30.14 1.27 -13.50
CA LEU A 335 -29.54 -0.01 -13.89
C LEU A 335 -29.82 -1.13 -12.86
N GLY A 336 -30.03 -0.76 -11.60
CA GLY A 336 -30.47 -1.67 -10.53
C GLY A 336 -31.91 -2.16 -10.68
N ASN A 337 -32.75 -1.47 -11.46
CA ASN A 337 -34.18 -1.80 -11.65
C ASN A 337 -34.44 -2.66 -12.91
N LEU A 338 -33.40 -2.99 -13.71
CA LEU A 338 -33.54 -3.79 -14.94
C LEU A 338 -33.96 -5.25 -14.69
N SER A 339 -33.99 -5.70 -13.43
CA SER A 339 -34.63 -6.93 -13.00
C SER A 339 -35.78 -6.58 -12.06
N HIS A 340 -36.99 -6.44 -12.59
CA HIS A 340 -38.20 -6.06 -11.84
C HIS A 340 -38.61 -7.04 -10.71
N ASP A 341 -37.88 -8.16 -10.51
CA ASP A 341 -38.28 -9.27 -9.64
C ASP A 341 -37.34 -9.58 -8.45
N SER A 342 -36.27 -8.82 -8.18
CA SER A 342 -35.33 -9.18 -7.11
C SER A 342 -34.88 -8.01 -6.21
N ASN A 343 -35.22 -8.10 -4.91
CA ASN A 343 -34.73 -7.20 -3.85
C ASN A 343 -33.22 -7.39 -3.53
N HIS A 344 -32.45 -8.05 -4.39
CA HIS A 344 -31.06 -8.45 -4.17
C HIS A 344 -30.25 -8.28 -5.44
N ILE A 345 -28.96 -7.96 -5.30
CA ILE A 345 -28.01 -7.92 -6.41
C ILE A 345 -27.98 -9.24 -7.18
N SER A 346 -28.03 -9.17 -8.51
CA SER A 346 -27.94 -10.38 -9.34
C SER A 346 -26.53 -11.00 -9.27
N PRO A 347 -26.40 -12.34 -9.39
CA PRO A 347 -25.09 -13.01 -9.35
C PRO A 347 -24.08 -12.50 -10.39
N HIS A 348 -24.57 -12.11 -11.57
CA HIS A 348 -23.77 -11.51 -12.64
C HIS A 348 -23.25 -10.13 -12.23
N ARG A 349 -24.13 -9.25 -11.73
CA ARG A 349 -23.72 -7.90 -11.28
C ARG A 349 -22.74 -7.94 -10.12
N ALA A 350 -22.94 -8.83 -9.14
CA ALA A 350 -21.96 -9.08 -8.08
C ALA A 350 -20.59 -9.48 -8.64
N THR A 351 -20.57 -10.35 -9.66
CA THR A 351 -19.33 -10.76 -10.32
C THR A 351 -18.66 -9.59 -11.07
N ASP A 352 -19.45 -8.70 -11.68
CA ASP A 352 -18.93 -7.50 -12.35
C ASP A 352 -18.27 -6.54 -11.38
N ILE A 353 -18.90 -6.28 -10.23
CA ILE A 353 -18.33 -5.44 -9.17
C ILE A 353 -17.03 -6.05 -8.65
N SER A 354 -17.05 -7.36 -8.36
CA SER A 354 -15.86 -8.08 -7.90
C SER A 354 -14.70 -7.97 -8.87
N ARG A 355 -14.97 -8.01 -10.18
CA ARG A 355 -13.96 -7.83 -11.23
C ARG A 355 -13.40 -6.42 -11.24
N VAL A 356 -14.24 -5.39 -11.19
CA VAL A 356 -13.80 -3.98 -11.21
C VAL A 356 -12.97 -3.66 -9.98
N VAL A 357 -13.41 -4.06 -8.78
CA VAL A 357 -12.65 -3.86 -7.55
C VAL A 357 -11.30 -4.56 -7.61
N ALA A 358 -11.24 -5.77 -8.17
CA ALA A 358 -9.97 -6.45 -8.37
C ALA A 358 -9.07 -5.73 -9.39
N GLN A 359 -9.63 -5.17 -10.48
CA GLN A 359 -8.87 -4.41 -11.48
C GLN A 359 -8.27 -3.13 -10.87
N VAL A 360 -9.05 -2.39 -10.08
CA VAL A 360 -8.56 -1.21 -9.36
C VAL A 360 -7.46 -1.60 -8.38
N ARG A 361 -7.69 -2.62 -7.54
CA ARG A 361 -6.68 -3.12 -6.57
C ARG A 361 -5.41 -3.63 -7.25
N ARG A 362 -5.53 -4.11 -8.48
CA ARG A 362 -4.43 -4.63 -9.29
C ARG A 362 -3.53 -3.52 -9.81
N SER A 363 -4.14 -2.44 -10.28
CA SER A 363 -3.44 -1.35 -10.96
C SER A 363 -2.97 -0.25 -10.01
N THR A 364 -3.37 -0.30 -8.74
CA THR A 364 -3.15 0.80 -7.79
C THR A 364 -2.67 0.32 -6.44
N VAL A 365 -1.87 1.13 -5.77
CA VAL A 365 -1.32 0.90 -4.43
C VAL A 365 -2.05 1.69 -3.34
N ILE A 366 -2.91 2.62 -3.74
CA ILE A 366 -3.73 3.41 -2.81
C ILE A 366 -5.01 2.65 -2.38
N PRO A 367 -5.52 2.90 -1.16
CA PRO A 367 -6.75 2.31 -0.64
C PRO A 367 -7.98 2.42 -1.54
N ILE A 368 -8.87 1.42 -1.46
CA ILE A 368 -10.19 1.47 -2.11
C ILE A 368 -11.25 1.94 -1.12
N LEU A 369 -12.04 2.93 -1.51
CA LEU A 369 -13.26 3.36 -0.85
C LEU A 369 -14.46 2.89 -1.68
N TYR A 370 -15.23 1.94 -1.15
CA TYR A 370 -16.43 1.43 -1.81
C TYR A 370 -17.65 2.22 -1.37
N HIS A 371 -18.22 3.02 -2.27
CA HIS A 371 -19.36 3.88 -1.99
C HIS A 371 -20.61 3.38 -2.72
N VAL A 372 -21.67 3.04 -1.97
CA VAL A 372 -22.99 2.75 -2.55
C VAL A 372 -23.87 3.98 -2.42
N VAL A 373 -24.37 4.48 -3.55
CA VAL A 373 -25.28 5.63 -3.55
C VAL A 373 -26.61 5.21 -2.95
N PHE A 374 -27.04 5.90 -1.89
CA PHE A 374 -28.33 5.64 -1.24
C PHE A 374 -29.47 6.33 -2.00
N PRO A 375 -30.46 5.61 -2.55
CA PRO A 375 -31.58 6.21 -3.26
C PRO A 375 -32.60 6.77 -2.26
N GLU A 376 -33.07 8.01 -2.46
CA GLU A 376 -34.08 8.62 -1.56
C GLU A 376 -35.38 7.79 -1.47
N SER A 377 -35.72 7.05 -2.52
CA SER A 377 -36.86 6.12 -2.53
C SER A 377 -36.74 5.01 -1.49
N ALA A 378 -35.54 4.59 -1.09
CA ALA A 378 -35.33 3.55 -0.08
C ALA A 378 -35.85 3.94 1.32
N LEU A 379 -36.09 5.24 1.58
CA LEU A 379 -36.74 5.68 2.82
C LEU A 379 -38.24 5.30 2.90
N ARG A 380 -38.85 5.00 1.75
CA ARG A 380 -40.29 4.69 1.62
C ARG A 380 -40.55 3.31 1.02
N ASP A 381 -39.54 2.72 0.39
CA ASP A 381 -39.61 1.44 -0.30
C ASP A 381 -38.58 0.45 0.29
N GLU A 382 -39.09 -0.51 1.05
CA GLU A 382 -38.30 -1.57 1.70
C GLU A 382 -37.54 -2.43 0.68
N SER A 383 -38.06 -2.59 -0.55
CA SER A 383 -37.38 -3.36 -1.60
C SER A 383 -36.09 -2.67 -2.05
N GLN A 384 -36.12 -1.33 -2.17
CA GLN A 384 -34.97 -0.51 -2.54
C GLN A 384 -33.96 -0.44 -1.40
N ALA A 385 -34.43 -0.37 -0.14
CA ALA A 385 -33.56 -0.48 1.02
C ALA A 385 -32.84 -1.83 1.08
N GLN A 386 -33.56 -2.93 0.87
CA GLN A 386 -32.97 -4.27 0.84
C GLN A 386 -31.97 -4.43 -0.32
N LEU A 387 -32.27 -3.86 -1.48
CA LEU A 387 -31.36 -3.86 -2.62
C LEU A 387 -30.09 -3.07 -2.30
N TYR A 388 -30.18 -1.87 -1.72
CA TYR A 388 -29.04 -1.09 -1.22
C TYR A 388 -28.17 -1.92 -0.27
N LEU A 389 -28.78 -2.56 0.73
CA LEU A 389 -28.07 -3.41 1.68
C LEU A 389 -27.35 -4.57 0.97
N SER A 390 -27.95 -5.17 -0.06
CA SER A 390 -27.29 -6.23 -0.82
C SER A 390 -26.02 -5.77 -1.54
N TYR A 391 -25.95 -4.52 -2.01
CA TYR A 391 -24.71 -3.92 -2.57
C TYR A 391 -23.68 -3.63 -1.49
N VAL A 392 -24.10 -3.15 -0.31
CA VAL A 392 -23.20 -2.90 0.84
C VAL A 392 -22.60 -4.21 1.33
N TYR A 393 -23.42 -5.24 1.55
CA TYR A 393 -22.96 -6.57 1.96
C TYR A 393 -22.04 -7.19 0.93
N HIS A 394 -22.32 -7.02 -0.38
CA HIS A 394 -21.40 -7.47 -1.40
C HIS A 394 -20.05 -6.75 -1.33
N GLY A 395 -20.06 -5.42 -1.14
CA GLY A 395 -18.85 -4.61 -0.96
C GLY A 395 -17.95 -5.09 0.18
N LEU A 396 -18.53 -5.38 1.35
CA LEU A 396 -17.79 -5.91 2.51
C LEU A 396 -17.04 -7.21 2.21
N ARG A 397 -17.61 -8.08 1.36
CA ARG A 397 -16.97 -9.36 0.95
C ARG A 397 -15.68 -9.14 0.16
N LEU A 398 -15.53 -7.98 -0.47
CA LEU A 398 -14.36 -7.62 -1.28
C LEU A 398 -13.21 -7.02 -0.46
N ALA A 399 -13.44 -6.86 0.86
CA ALA A 399 -12.51 -6.29 1.83
C ALA A 399 -11.84 -4.99 1.34
N PRO A 400 -12.59 -3.97 0.88
CA PRO A 400 -12.02 -2.66 0.61
C PRO A 400 -11.55 -2.02 1.92
N GLU A 401 -10.58 -1.11 1.86
CA GLU A 401 -10.08 -0.40 3.02
C GLU A 401 -11.18 0.48 3.68
N TYR A 402 -12.07 1.06 2.88
CA TYR A 402 -13.23 1.84 3.37
C TYR A 402 -14.54 1.42 2.71
N VAL A 403 -15.64 1.47 3.46
CA VAL A 403 -17.01 1.27 2.95
C VAL A 403 -17.93 2.34 3.52
N THR A 404 -18.77 2.94 2.69
CA THR A 404 -19.78 3.90 3.18
C THR A 404 -21.10 3.21 3.55
N ILE A 405 -21.75 3.67 4.62
CA ILE A 405 -23.10 3.27 5.01
C ILE A 405 -23.97 4.51 5.22
N ASP A 406 -25.23 4.50 4.79
CA ASP A 406 -26.10 5.68 4.94
C ASP A 406 -26.66 5.80 6.37
N LEU A 407 -26.46 6.95 7.00
CA LEU A 407 -26.85 7.18 8.40
C LEU A 407 -28.37 7.33 8.61
N ARG A 408 -29.18 7.36 7.55
CA ARG A 408 -30.65 7.39 7.64
C ARG A 408 -31.28 6.01 7.83
N LEU A 409 -30.50 4.93 7.70
CA LEU A 409 -30.95 3.59 8.07
C LEU A 409 -31.27 3.49 9.56
N ASP A 410 -32.07 2.51 9.95
CA ASP A 410 -32.34 2.24 11.36
C ASP A 410 -31.10 1.70 12.10
N ASP A 411 -31.08 1.88 13.42
CA ASP A 411 -29.93 1.54 14.26
C ASP A 411 -29.64 0.03 14.26
N GLY A 412 -30.68 -0.81 14.17
CA GLY A 412 -30.52 -2.27 14.11
C GLY A 412 -29.77 -2.72 12.86
N THR A 413 -30.12 -2.16 11.71
CA THR A 413 -29.43 -2.39 10.44
C THR A 413 -27.98 -1.92 10.48
N LEU A 414 -27.71 -0.73 11.03
CA LEU A 414 -26.36 -0.18 11.13
C LEU A 414 -25.46 -1.03 12.05
N SER A 415 -25.97 -1.39 13.22
CA SER A 415 -25.32 -2.34 14.15
C SER A 415 -25.02 -3.69 13.48
N GLN A 416 -25.94 -4.21 12.65
CA GLN A 416 -25.72 -5.44 11.89
C GLN A 416 -24.56 -5.29 10.89
N ILE A 417 -24.52 -4.20 10.11
CA ILE A 417 -23.43 -3.96 9.15
C ILE A 417 -22.09 -3.82 9.89
N SER A 418 -22.09 -3.08 10.99
CA SER A 418 -20.92 -2.87 11.87
C SER A 418 -20.35 -4.18 12.37
N SER A 419 -21.21 -5.14 12.73
CA SER A 419 -20.78 -6.50 13.11
C SER A 419 -20.09 -7.28 11.99
N MET A 420 -20.35 -6.97 10.72
CA MET A 420 -19.83 -7.70 9.55
C MET A 420 -18.65 -7.01 8.86
N LYS A 421 -18.20 -5.84 9.36
CA LYS A 421 -17.20 -5.01 8.67
C LYS A 421 -15.82 -5.66 8.55
N GLY A 422 -15.49 -6.58 9.46
CA GLY A 422 -14.14 -7.16 9.57
C GLY A 422 -13.12 -6.04 9.85
N THR A 423 -12.16 -5.89 8.95
CA THR A 423 -11.11 -4.86 8.98
C THR A 423 -11.43 -3.63 8.13
N SER A 424 -12.47 -3.68 7.30
CA SER A 424 -12.90 -2.53 6.50
C SER A 424 -13.38 -1.40 7.42
N LYS A 425 -12.91 -0.18 7.19
CA LYS A 425 -13.35 1.00 7.94
C LYS A 425 -14.70 1.47 7.43
N LEU A 426 -15.67 1.59 8.32
CA LEU A 426 -17.01 2.08 8.00
C LEU A 426 -17.06 3.60 8.07
N ILE A 427 -17.51 4.22 6.98
CA ILE A 427 -17.78 5.66 6.89
C ILE A 427 -19.29 5.86 7.01
N GLY A 428 -19.74 6.38 8.15
CA GLY A 428 -21.12 6.83 8.34
C GLY A 428 -21.40 8.03 7.44
N ASN A 429 -22.10 7.79 6.33
CA ASN A 429 -22.35 8.77 5.27
C ASN A 429 -23.74 9.39 5.40
N LEU A 430 -23.79 10.71 5.33
CA LEU A 430 -25.00 11.47 5.09
C LEU A 430 -24.73 12.49 3.99
N GLN A 431 -25.52 12.39 2.93
CA GLN A 431 -25.46 13.31 1.80
C GLN A 431 -26.86 13.81 1.49
N LEU A 432 -27.05 15.13 1.59
CA LEU A 432 -28.35 15.78 1.40
C LEU A 432 -28.34 16.67 0.14
N SER A 433 -29.44 16.62 -0.62
CA SER A 433 -29.67 17.43 -1.82
C SER A 433 -30.17 18.85 -1.47
N GLU A 434 -30.03 19.81 -2.39
CA GLU A 434 -30.33 21.24 -2.14
C GLU A 434 -31.75 21.51 -1.63
N ALA A 435 -32.76 20.77 -2.10
CA ALA A 435 -34.17 21.10 -1.87
C ALA A 435 -34.68 20.86 -0.42
N GLY A 436 -33.83 20.40 0.50
CA GLY A 436 -34.25 20.13 1.89
C GLY A 436 -33.13 19.96 2.92
N ALA A 437 -31.88 20.30 2.57
CA ALA A 437 -30.77 20.19 3.53
C ALA A 437 -30.84 21.31 4.59
N PRO A 438 -30.83 20.99 5.90
CA PRO A 438 -30.83 22.00 6.94
C PRO A 438 -29.51 22.77 6.98
N PRO A 439 -29.49 24.00 7.52
CA PRO A 439 -28.25 24.76 7.70
C PRO A 439 -27.28 24.00 8.62
N TRP A 440 -25.98 24.25 8.50
CA TRP A 440 -24.96 23.52 9.27
C TRP A 440 -25.07 23.69 10.80
N GLY A 441 -25.71 24.76 11.27
CA GLY A 441 -26.01 24.99 12.69
C GLY A 441 -27.18 24.16 13.22
N ASP A 442 -27.90 23.42 12.38
CA ASP A 442 -29.02 22.60 12.81
C ASP A 442 -28.54 21.41 13.68
N PRO A 443 -29.15 21.15 14.86
CA PRO A 443 -28.75 20.07 15.75
C PRO A 443 -28.81 18.66 15.13
N SER A 444 -29.60 18.47 14.06
CA SER A 444 -29.71 17.19 13.35
C SER A 444 -28.37 16.67 12.83
N TRP A 445 -27.47 17.54 12.34
CA TRP A 445 -26.13 17.14 11.89
C TRP A 445 -25.32 16.50 13.03
N CYS A 446 -25.39 17.08 14.22
CA CYS A 446 -24.74 16.53 15.41
C CYS A 446 -25.40 15.21 15.86
N SER A 447 -26.71 15.06 15.66
CA SER A 447 -27.43 13.80 15.91
C SER A 447 -26.90 12.68 15.00
N TYR A 448 -26.71 12.95 13.71
CA TYR A 448 -26.14 11.98 12.77
C TYR A 448 -24.68 11.65 13.08
N TYR A 449 -23.88 12.63 13.51
CA TYR A 449 -22.52 12.38 13.97
C TYR A 449 -22.48 11.44 15.20
N ARG A 450 -23.33 11.70 16.20
CA ARG A 450 -23.47 10.82 17.37
C ARG A 450 -23.95 9.43 16.99
N LYS A 451 -24.87 9.34 16.04
CA LYS A 451 -25.35 8.06 15.50
C LYS A 451 -24.21 7.28 14.85
N ALA A 452 -23.39 7.90 14.01
CA ALA A 452 -22.20 7.25 13.44
C ALA A 452 -21.27 6.69 14.54
N GLN A 453 -21.06 7.46 15.62
CA GLN A 453 -20.24 7.06 16.77
C GLN A 453 -20.87 5.90 17.56
N ALA A 454 -22.17 5.93 17.79
CA ALA A 454 -22.90 4.90 18.54
C ALA A 454 -22.94 3.56 17.77
N GLU A 455 -23.09 3.61 16.46
CA GLU A 455 -23.19 2.42 15.60
C GLU A 455 -21.84 1.83 15.17
N GLY A 456 -20.73 2.32 15.74
CA GLY A 456 -19.39 1.75 15.52
C GLY A 456 -18.78 2.07 14.15
N CYS A 457 -19.19 3.20 13.53
CA CYS A 457 -18.48 3.74 12.38
C CYS A 457 -17.07 4.18 12.78
N ASP A 458 -16.13 4.07 11.84
CA ASP A 458 -14.74 4.49 12.04
C ASP A 458 -14.54 5.96 11.62
N LEU A 459 -15.34 6.45 10.67
CA LEU A 459 -15.37 7.84 10.21
C LEU A 459 -16.82 8.33 10.02
N ALA A 460 -17.00 9.65 9.96
CA ALA A 460 -18.26 10.27 9.54
C ALA A 460 -18.04 11.14 8.30
N ARG A 461 -18.93 11.04 7.31
CA ARG A 461 -18.99 11.89 6.12
C ARG A 461 -20.32 12.62 6.05
N LEU A 462 -20.31 13.93 6.25
CA LEU A 462 -21.49 14.78 6.22
C LEU A 462 -21.34 15.80 5.09
N THR A 463 -22.19 15.75 4.08
CA THR A 463 -22.11 16.64 2.92
C THR A 463 -23.49 17.15 2.50
N LYS A 464 -23.55 18.38 1.99
CA LYS A 464 -24.74 18.96 1.39
C LYS A 464 -24.34 19.85 0.22
N ALA A 465 -25.23 20.07 -0.74
CA ALA A 465 -24.97 21.07 -1.78
C ALA A 465 -24.99 22.50 -1.19
N ALA A 466 -24.09 23.36 -1.67
CA ALA A 466 -24.03 24.76 -1.24
C ALA A 466 -25.06 25.61 -1.99
N SER A 467 -25.92 26.29 -1.22
CA SER A 467 -26.91 27.24 -1.74
C SER A 467 -26.35 28.66 -1.91
N GLY A 468 -25.23 28.94 -1.23
CA GLY A 468 -24.59 30.24 -1.17
C GLY A 468 -23.11 30.13 -0.81
N VAL A 469 -22.35 31.21 -0.99
CA VAL A 469 -20.92 31.24 -0.65
C VAL A 469 -20.72 31.09 0.87
N THR A 470 -21.62 31.65 1.67
CA THR A 470 -21.59 31.60 3.15
C THR A 470 -21.61 30.18 3.70
N ASP A 471 -22.32 29.27 3.03
CA ASP A 471 -22.41 27.85 3.42
C ASP A 471 -21.02 27.21 3.55
N ASN A 472 -20.02 27.68 2.80
CA ASN A 472 -18.65 27.15 2.86
C ASN A 472 -17.94 27.45 4.18
N PHE A 473 -18.28 28.55 4.83
CA PHE A 473 -17.74 28.93 6.12
C PHE A 473 -18.56 28.32 7.27
N ASP A 474 -19.87 28.17 7.07
CA ASP A 474 -20.78 27.58 8.06
C ASP A 474 -20.49 26.10 8.33
N VAL A 475 -19.74 25.41 7.46
CA VAL A 475 -19.20 24.06 7.71
C VAL A 475 -18.42 23.97 9.03
N GLU A 476 -17.79 25.05 9.49
CA GLU A 476 -17.07 25.05 10.77
C GLU A 476 -18.00 24.86 11.98
N GLN A 477 -19.27 25.22 11.87
CA GLN A 477 -20.25 25.05 12.96
C GLN A 477 -20.38 23.57 13.37
N ILE A 478 -20.47 22.66 12.40
CA ILE A 478 -20.53 21.22 12.66
C ILE A 478 -19.18 20.66 13.11
N ARG A 479 -18.04 21.21 12.65
CA ARG A 479 -16.72 20.81 13.18
C ARG A 479 -16.59 21.16 14.67
N VAL A 480 -17.06 22.33 15.08
CA VAL A 480 -17.07 22.75 16.49
C VAL A 480 -18.06 21.92 17.31
N ALA A 481 -19.25 21.66 16.79
CA ALA A 481 -20.25 20.81 17.45
C ALA A 481 -19.70 19.39 17.67
N ALA A 482 -19.10 18.77 16.65
CA ALA A 482 -18.51 17.43 16.75
C ALA A 482 -17.38 17.35 17.79
N ARG A 483 -16.58 18.41 17.97
CA ARG A 483 -15.54 18.45 19.02
C ARG A 483 -16.09 18.46 20.44
N SER A 484 -17.35 18.89 20.59
CA SER A 484 -18.06 19.03 21.86
C SER A 484 -18.89 17.80 22.21
N VAL A 485 -18.92 16.78 21.34
CA VAL A 485 -19.59 15.50 21.60
C VAL A 485 -18.71 14.63 22.51
N ASP A 486 -19.33 14.00 23.50
CA ASP A 486 -18.65 13.08 24.42
C ASP A 486 -18.26 11.75 23.74
N GLY A 487 -17.13 11.18 24.18
CA GLY A 487 -16.63 9.88 23.72
C GLY A 487 -15.53 9.97 22.64
N PRO A 488 -15.18 8.83 22.01
CA PRO A 488 -14.11 8.78 21.01
C PRO A 488 -14.50 9.58 19.76
N ARG A 489 -13.64 10.54 19.39
CA ARG A 489 -13.87 11.41 18.24
C ARG A 489 -13.64 10.66 16.93
N LEU A 490 -14.68 10.58 16.11
CA LEU A 490 -14.55 10.09 14.74
C LEU A 490 -13.90 11.16 13.84
N PRO A 491 -12.92 10.80 13.00
CA PRO A 491 -12.48 11.63 11.88
C PRO A 491 -13.68 12.06 11.04
N LEU A 492 -13.76 13.36 10.74
CA LEU A 492 -14.92 13.99 10.10
C LEU A 492 -14.57 14.54 8.72
N ILE A 493 -15.17 13.94 7.70
CA ILE A 493 -15.20 14.43 6.32
C ILE A 493 -16.43 15.35 6.20
N VAL A 494 -16.21 16.65 6.02
CA VAL A 494 -17.32 17.61 5.93
C VAL A 494 -16.98 18.78 5.02
N TYR A 495 -17.83 18.98 4.03
CA TYR A 495 -17.76 20.08 3.06
C TYR A 495 -19.08 20.16 2.28
N ASN A 496 -19.25 21.24 1.52
CA ASN A 496 -20.37 21.38 0.61
C ASN A 496 -20.02 20.87 -0.79
N THR A 497 -20.98 20.21 -1.45
CA THR A 497 -20.86 19.75 -2.83
C THR A 497 -21.36 20.80 -3.84
N GLY A 498 -21.18 20.51 -5.13
CA GLY A 498 -21.59 21.39 -6.23
C GLY A 498 -20.61 22.52 -6.53
N PRO A 499 -20.87 23.31 -7.59
CA PRO A 499 -19.96 24.38 -8.03
C PRO A 499 -19.74 25.49 -7.00
N MET A 500 -20.74 25.79 -6.17
CA MET A 500 -20.64 26.80 -5.10
C MET A 500 -19.96 26.25 -3.84
N GLY A 501 -19.88 24.91 -3.68
CA GLY A 501 -19.29 24.24 -2.53
C GLY A 501 -17.77 24.03 -2.62
N ARG A 502 -17.17 24.32 -3.80
CA ARG A 502 -15.74 24.08 -4.09
C ARG A 502 -14.79 24.64 -3.05
N ASN A 503 -15.10 25.80 -2.47
CA ASN A 503 -14.27 26.41 -1.44
C ASN A 503 -14.13 25.48 -0.22
N SER A 504 -15.24 25.09 0.41
CA SER A 504 -15.20 24.18 1.56
C SER A 504 -14.61 22.81 1.23
N ALA A 505 -14.81 22.31 0.00
CA ALA A 505 -14.20 21.07 -0.47
C ALA A 505 -12.66 21.15 -0.52
N CYS A 506 -12.10 22.25 -1.03
CA CYS A 506 -10.65 22.47 -1.06
C CYS A 506 -10.00 22.48 0.34
N PHE A 507 -10.72 22.94 1.37
CA PHE A 507 -10.19 23.08 2.73
C PHE A 507 -10.57 21.94 3.67
N ASN A 508 -11.40 20.99 3.22
CA ASN A 508 -11.65 19.78 3.98
C ASN A 508 -10.35 18.98 4.18
N GLN A 509 -10.19 18.43 5.38
CA GLN A 509 -8.89 17.92 5.83
C GLN A 509 -8.63 16.47 5.41
N ILE A 510 -9.66 15.66 5.18
CA ILE A 510 -9.46 14.22 4.95
C ILE A 510 -10.43 13.71 3.90
N LEU A 511 -9.94 12.85 3.02
CA LEU A 511 -10.71 12.07 2.05
C LEU A 511 -11.79 12.89 1.32
N THR A 512 -11.46 14.11 0.87
CA THR A 512 -12.38 14.88 0.02
C THR A 512 -12.56 14.13 -1.30
N SER A 513 -13.79 13.84 -1.70
CA SER A 513 -14.06 13.26 -3.01
C SER A 513 -13.71 14.27 -4.11
N VAL A 514 -12.93 13.85 -5.10
CA VAL A 514 -12.44 14.67 -6.21
C VAL A 514 -12.73 14.01 -7.55
N ILE A 515 -12.81 14.82 -8.60
CA ILE A 515 -12.90 14.37 -9.99
C ILE A 515 -11.51 13.87 -10.42
N PRO A 516 -11.41 12.69 -11.05
CA PRO A 516 -10.16 12.27 -11.68
C PRO A 516 -9.75 13.22 -12.81
N GLU A 517 -8.46 13.49 -12.93
CA GLU A 517 -7.91 14.24 -14.08
C GLU A 517 -8.27 13.53 -15.40
N GLY A 518 -8.71 14.28 -16.42
CA GLY A 518 -9.06 13.74 -17.74
C GLY A 518 -10.49 13.22 -17.91
N LEU A 519 -11.28 13.10 -16.84
CA LEU A 519 -12.72 12.83 -16.95
C LEU A 519 -13.48 14.11 -17.34
N ASN A 520 -13.92 14.20 -18.59
CA ASN A 520 -14.71 15.33 -19.08
C ASN A 520 -16.06 15.44 -18.34
N GLU A 521 -16.48 16.67 -18.02
CA GLU A 521 -17.78 16.99 -17.41
C GLU A 521 -19.00 16.68 -18.32
N SER A 522 -18.80 16.08 -19.50
CA SER A 522 -19.75 16.11 -20.63
C SER A 522 -20.73 14.92 -20.75
N GLU A 523 -20.88 14.03 -19.76
CA GLU A 523 -21.80 12.88 -19.80
C GLU A 523 -23.02 12.97 -18.86
N PRO A 524 -24.15 12.28 -19.15
CA PRO A 524 -25.51 12.82 -19.06
C PRO A 524 -25.96 13.32 -17.69
N LYS A 525 -26.60 14.49 -17.72
CA LYS A 525 -27.18 15.22 -16.60
C LYS A 525 -28.50 14.59 -16.14
N THR A 526 -28.47 13.60 -15.26
CA THR A 526 -29.62 13.36 -14.37
C THR A 526 -29.43 14.19 -13.10
N ALA A 527 -30.48 14.88 -12.66
CA ALA A 527 -30.41 15.83 -11.54
C ALA A 527 -29.89 15.18 -10.23
N ALA A 528 -30.20 13.89 -10.00
CA ALA A 528 -29.77 13.14 -8.82
C ALA A 528 -28.26 12.87 -8.78
N LEU A 529 -27.61 12.65 -9.93
CA LEU A 529 -26.16 12.48 -10.02
C LEU A 529 -25.39 13.81 -9.96
N SER A 530 -26.05 14.94 -10.26
CA SER A 530 -25.42 16.26 -10.25
C SER A 530 -25.13 16.79 -8.84
N ALA A 531 -25.93 16.41 -7.84
CA ALA A 531 -25.74 16.86 -6.44
C ALA A 531 -24.67 16.05 -5.70
N THR A 532 -24.39 14.82 -6.16
CA THR A 532 -23.48 13.88 -5.52
C THR A 532 -22.09 13.83 -6.13
N ARG A 533 -21.91 14.34 -7.35
CA ARG A 533 -20.61 14.39 -8.01
C ARG A 533 -19.68 15.44 -7.36
N PRO A 534 -18.38 15.12 -7.21
CA PRO A 534 -17.38 16.10 -6.81
C PRO A 534 -17.22 17.18 -7.89
N SER A 535 -16.72 18.36 -7.49
CA SER A 535 -16.63 19.55 -8.34
C SER A 535 -15.22 20.14 -8.46
N ILE A 536 -14.21 19.44 -7.93
CA ILE A 536 -12.79 19.81 -7.98
C ILE A 536 -11.92 18.59 -8.26
N THR A 537 -10.79 18.78 -8.92
CA THR A 537 -9.73 17.75 -9.00
C THR A 537 -8.77 17.85 -7.81
N ALA A 538 -7.97 16.79 -7.55
CA ALA A 538 -6.91 16.83 -6.54
C ALA A 538 -5.87 17.95 -6.82
N LEU A 539 -5.58 18.18 -8.10
CA LEU A 539 -4.69 19.26 -8.55
C LEU A 539 -5.25 20.63 -8.17
N GLN A 540 -6.53 20.88 -8.46
CA GLN A 540 -7.21 22.13 -8.12
C GLN A 540 -7.27 22.36 -6.61
N ALA A 541 -7.62 21.32 -5.85
CA ALA A 541 -7.65 21.37 -4.39
C ALA A 541 -6.28 21.74 -3.81
N THR A 542 -5.22 21.07 -4.28
CA THR A 542 -3.85 21.34 -3.82
C THR A 542 -3.39 22.74 -4.19
N ARG A 543 -3.63 23.20 -5.43
CA ARG A 543 -3.32 24.58 -5.84
C ARG A 543 -4.05 25.62 -4.98
N ALA A 544 -5.31 25.36 -4.62
CA ALA A 544 -6.06 26.27 -3.75
C ALA A 544 -5.42 26.42 -2.37
N LEU A 545 -4.80 25.36 -1.81
CA LEU A 545 -4.08 25.45 -0.52
C LEU A 545 -2.88 26.39 -0.60
N TYR A 546 -2.11 26.35 -1.69
CA TYR A 546 -0.98 27.25 -1.90
C TYR A 546 -1.46 28.68 -2.20
N SER A 547 -2.45 28.85 -3.08
CA SER A 547 -3.03 30.17 -3.40
C SER A 547 -3.71 30.85 -2.21
N SER A 548 -4.10 30.08 -1.19
CA SER A 548 -4.74 30.58 0.03
C SER A 548 -3.78 30.68 1.23
N PHE A 549 -2.47 30.58 1.00
CA PHE A 549 -1.42 30.69 2.02
C PHE A 549 -1.56 29.65 3.16
N ILE A 550 -2.23 28.53 2.87
CA ILE A 550 -2.25 27.36 3.77
C ILE A 550 -0.96 26.57 3.64
N PHE A 551 -0.32 26.59 2.49
CA PHE A 551 1.00 26.04 2.23
C PHE A 551 1.89 27.06 1.50
N ASP A 552 3.20 26.88 1.63
CA ASP A 552 4.22 27.78 1.07
C ASP A 552 5.02 27.08 -0.03
N PRO A 553 5.28 27.72 -1.19
CA PRO A 553 6.23 27.21 -2.18
C PRO A 553 7.64 27.09 -1.58
N MET A 554 8.32 25.97 -1.81
CA MET A 554 9.62 25.67 -1.19
C MET A 554 10.63 25.04 -2.15
N ARG A 555 11.86 24.85 -1.69
CA ARG A 555 12.99 24.37 -2.49
C ARG A 555 13.49 23.01 -2.01
N LEU A 556 13.64 22.11 -2.98
CA LEU A 556 14.19 20.77 -2.82
C LEU A 556 15.50 20.67 -3.61
N TYR A 557 16.40 19.82 -3.13
CA TYR A 557 17.74 19.73 -3.71
C TYR A 557 18.16 18.28 -3.96
N VAL A 558 18.96 18.06 -5.00
CA VAL A 558 19.95 16.97 -4.98
C VAL A 558 21.30 17.57 -4.63
N PHE A 559 21.90 17.12 -3.52
CA PHE A 559 23.14 17.64 -2.95
C PHE A 559 24.28 16.63 -3.11
N GLY A 560 25.42 17.03 -3.67
CA GLY A 560 26.58 16.14 -3.85
C GLY A 560 27.79 16.86 -4.44
N ALA A 561 28.90 16.15 -4.67
CA ALA A 561 30.10 16.78 -5.25
C ALA A 561 29.91 17.17 -6.72
N ASN A 562 29.27 16.31 -7.50
CA ASN A 562 28.89 16.58 -8.88
C ASN A 562 27.54 15.93 -9.15
N VAL A 563 26.49 16.74 -9.22
CA VAL A 563 25.09 16.28 -9.35
C VAL A 563 24.37 16.89 -10.55
N GLY A 564 25.08 17.67 -11.39
CA GLY A 564 24.50 18.32 -12.56
C GLY A 564 23.96 17.36 -13.61
N TYR A 565 24.45 16.11 -13.64
CA TYR A 565 23.94 15.06 -14.54
C TYR A 565 22.71 14.32 -13.97
N SER A 566 22.29 14.62 -12.74
CA SER A 566 21.20 13.87 -12.10
C SER A 566 19.88 14.12 -12.81
N LEU A 567 19.09 13.05 -12.98
CA LEU A 567 17.74 13.12 -13.54
C LEU A 567 16.68 13.40 -12.45
N SER A 568 17.09 13.42 -11.17
CA SER A 568 16.19 13.71 -10.03
C SER A 568 15.44 15.03 -10.20
N PRO A 569 16.05 16.16 -10.63
CA PRO A 569 15.31 17.39 -10.86
C PRO A 569 14.19 17.26 -11.88
N ALA A 570 14.44 16.67 -13.06
CA ALA A 570 13.41 16.47 -14.08
C ALA A 570 12.26 15.60 -13.56
N MET A 571 12.61 14.48 -12.92
CA MET A 571 11.66 13.53 -12.34
C MET A 571 10.78 14.15 -11.24
N HIS A 572 11.39 14.82 -10.27
CA HIS A 572 10.65 15.42 -9.15
C HIS A 572 9.84 16.64 -9.58
N ASN A 573 10.37 17.52 -10.43
CA ASN A 573 9.61 18.70 -10.90
C ASN A 573 8.35 18.29 -11.69
N ALA A 574 8.44 17.27 -12.54
CA ALA A 574 7.25 16.77 -13.24
C ALA A 574 6.19 16.21 -12.28
N ALA A 575 6.61 15.50 -11.22
CA ALA A 575 5.70 15.01 -10.20
C ALA A 575 5.08 16.14 -9.35
N LEU A 576 5.88 17.14 -9.00
CA LEU A 576 5.42 18.32 -8.26
C LEU A 576 4.35 19.09 -9.06
N GLU A 577 4.61 19.31 -10.35
CA GLU A 577 3.65 19.95 -11.26
C GLU A 577 2.34 19.17 -11.38
N ALA A 578 2.42 17.86 -11.60
CA ALA A 578 1.26 16.98 -11.71
C ALA A 578 0.42 16.91 -10.42
N CYS A 579 1.05 17.08 -9.26
CA CYS A 579 0.36 17.15 -7.96
C CYS A 579 -0.06 18.58 -7.57
N GLY A 580 0.24 19.61 -8.37
CA GLY A 580 -0.11 21.00 -8.09
C GLY A 580 0.70 21.63 -6.96
N ILE A 581 1.89 21.09 -6.70
CA ILE A 581 2.80 21.54 -5.66
C ILE A 581 3.82 22.50 -6.30
N PRO A 582 3.85 23.79 -5.93
CA PRO A 582 4.73 24.79 -6.53
C PRO A 582 6.16 24.77 -5.94
N HIS A 583 6.60 23.63 -5.42
CA HIS A 583 7.99 23.49 -4.98
C HIS A 583 8.91 23.43 -6.22
N HIS A 584 10.18 23.76 -6.02
CA HIS A 584 11.19 23.62 -7.07
C HIS A 584 12.30 22.68 -6.63
N TYR A 585 12.60 21.68 -7.45
CA TYR A 585 13.70 20.73 -7.22
C TYR A 585 14.89 21.07 -8.12
N GLU A 586 16.05 21.33 -7.53
CA GLU A 586 17.26 21.72 -8.28
C GLU A 586 18.52 20.95 -7.85
N ALA A 587 19.57 21.02 -8.67
CA ALA A 587 20.85 20.41 -8.37
C ALA A 587 21.76 21.39 -7.63
N HIS A 588 22.39 20.94 -6.54
CA HIS A 588 23.35 21.73 -5.76
C HIS A 588 24.66 20.96 -5.61
N SER A 589 25.65 21.33 -6.41
CA SER A 589 26.99 20.74 -6.35
C SER A 589 27.85 21.48 -5.33
N ALA A 590 28.47 20.75 -4.40
CA ALA A 590 29.28 21.31 -3.32
C ALA A 590 30.53 20.48 -3.06
N ASN A 591 31.65 21.15 -2.78
CA ASN A 591 32.94 20.50 -2.51
C ASN A 591 33.07 19.99 -1.07
N SER A 592 32.18 20.41 -0.16
CA SER A 592 32.14 19.90 1.21
C SER A 592 30.71 19.83 1.74
N ILE A 593 30.49 18.99 2.74
CA ILE A 593 29.21 18.90 3.44
C ILE A 593 28.82 20.20 4.18
N GLY A 594 29.80 21.09 4.45
CA GLY A 594 29.56 22.34 5.16
C GLY A 594 28.60 23.29 4.43
N SER A 595 28.56 23.26 3.10
CA SER A 595 27.66 24.08 2.28
C SER A 595 26.18 23.75 2.51
N LEU A 596 25.87 22.56 3.02
CA LEU A 596 24.51 22.18 3.40
C LEU A 596 23.92 23.09 4.49
N ARG A 597 24.76 23.73 5.33
CA ARG A 597 24.30 24.64 6.38
C ARG A 597 23.57 25.86 5.80
N GLU A 598 24.02 26.37 4.66
CA GLU A 598 23.37 27.50 4.00
C GLU A 598 21.95 27.13 3.56
N LEU A 599 21.79 25.94 2.98
CA LEU A 599 20.48 25.41 2.59
C LEU A 599 19.58 25.20 3.82
N VAL A 600 20.10 24.59 4.89
CA VAL A 600 19.32 24.30 6.12
C VAL A 600 18.87 25.58 6.84
N ASN A 601 19.63 26.68 6.71
CA ASN A 601 19.27 27.98 7.28
C ASN A 601 18.19 28.71 6.48
N ASP A 602 17.93 28.32 5.22
CA ASP A 602 16.83 28.87 4.41
C ASP A 602 15.48 28.37 4.96
N PRO A 603 14.57 29.26 5.40
CA PRO A 603 13.23 28.87 5.85
C PRO A 603 12.41 28.10 4.80
N TYR A 604 12.75 28.24 3.52
CA TYR A 604 12.11 27.59 2.39
C TYR A 604 12.75 26.26 1.98
N PHE A 605 13.78 25.78 2.68
CA PHE A 605 14.36 24.47 2.43
C PHE A 605 13.39 23.35 2.82
N ALA A 606 12.93 22.57 1.85
CA ALA A 606 11.99 21.46 2.05
C ALA A 606 12.68 20.08 2.19
N GLY A 607 13.97 19.98 1.87
CA GLY A 607 14.74 18.74 1.97
C GLY A 607 15.76 18.57 0.85
N ALA A 608 16.59 17.53 0.99
CA ALA A 608 17.59 17.20 -0.02
C ALA A 608 17.80 15.69 -0.18
N SER A 609 17.87 15.23 -1.43
CA SER A 609 18.48 13.95 -1.75
C SER A 609 20.01 14.10 -1.71
N VAL A 610 20.72 13.12 -1.16
CA VAL A 610 22.16 13.20 -0.91
C VAL A 610 22.88 12.24 -1.84
N GLY A 611 23.70 12.78 -2.74
CA GLY A 611 24.56 12.06 -3.65
C GLY A 611 25.94 11.73 -3.06
N LEU A 612 26.82 11.20 -3.92
CA LEU A 612 28.22 10.96 -3.55
C LEU A 612 28.96 12.28 -3.32
N PRO A 613 29.96 12.34 -2.41
CA PRO A 613 30.41 11.28 -1.50
C PRO A 613 29.73 11.31 -0.11
N PHE A 614 28.73 12.17 0.11
CA PHE A 614 28.36 12.62 1.46
C PHE A 614 27.39 11.72 2.25
N LYS A 615 26.90 10.60 1.67
CA LYS A 615 25.87 9.75 2.30
C LYS A 615 26.21 9.23 3.70
N VAL A 616 27.49 9.04 4.02
CA VAL A 616 27.94 8.60 5.36
C VAL A 616 28.23 9.81 6.26
N GLU A 617 28.89 10.83 5.72
CA GLU A 617 29.31 12.02 6.46
C GLU A 617 28.11 12.83 6.98
N ILE A 618 27.02 12.91 6.21
CA ILE A 618 25.84 13.69 6.55
C ILE A 618 25.15 13.22 7.85
N ILE A 619 25.37 11.98 8.28
CA ILE A 619 24.84 11.46 9.56
C ILE A 619 25.25 12.38 10.72
N THR A 620 26.44 12.97 10.66
CA THR A 620 26.95 13.87 11.71
C THR A 620 26.15 15.17 11.84
N LEU A 621 25.36 15.53 10.83
CA LEU A 621 24.49 16.71 10.81
C LEU A 621 23.03 16.37 11.16
N THR A 622 22.64 15.10 11.10
CA THR A 622 21.29 14.66 11.44
C THR A 622 21.07 14.61 12.96
N HIS A 623 19.88 15.01 13.39
CA HIS A 623 19.47 14.97 14.80
C HIS A 623 18.84 13.62 15.16
N SER A 624 18.13 13.03 14.20
CA SER A 624 17.62 11.66 14.27
C SER A 624 17.78 10.95 12.93
N LEU A 625 17.79 9.63 13.00
CA LEU A 625 17.82 8.74 11.85
C LEU A 625 16.60 7.84 11.90
N SER A 626 16.08 7.49 10.73
CA SER A 626 15.16 6.37 10.64
C SER A 626 15.79 5.07 11.11
N ARG A 627 14.94 4.08 11.42
CA ARG A 627 15.40 2.72 11.70
C ARG A 627 16.25 2.16 10.56
N HIS A 628 15.89 2.47 9.31
CA HIS A 628 16.58 1.99 8.12
C HIS A 628 17.94 2.67 7.93
N ALA A 629 17.99 4.01 7.98
CA ALA A 629 19.22 4.78 7.87
C ALA A 629 20.20 4.45 9.00
N SER A 630 19.69 4.24 10.23
CA SER A 630 20.49 3.80 11.38
C SER A 630 21.10 2.41 11.15
N ALA A 631 20.31 1.44 10.69
CA ALA A 631 20.77 0.09 10.38
C ALA A 631 21.79 0.07 9.23
N ILE A 632 21.57 0.85 8.17
CA ILE A 632 22.47 0.95 7.01
C ILE A 632 23.76 1.70 7.38
N GLY A 633 23.65 2.72 8.23
CA GLY A 633 24.73 3.66 8.51
C GLY A 633 25.06 4.55 7.31
N ALA A 634 24.05 4.95 6.54
CA ALA A 634 24.13 5.94 5.47
C ALA A 634 22.76 6.61 5.26
N VAL A 635 22.75 7.88 4.88
CA VAL A 635 21.56 8.70 4.61
C VAL A 635 21.64 9.19 3.17
N ASN A 636 20.58 8.96 2.39
CA ASN A 636 20.43 9.53 1.04
C ASN A 636 19.29 10.56 0.96
N THR A 637 18.54 10.76 2.05
CA THR A 637 17.34 11.62 2.07
C THR A 637 17.34 12.41 3.38
N LEU A 638 17.39 13.73 3.26
CA LEU A 638 17.44 14.66 4.38
C LEU A 638 16.12 15.43 4.49
N ILE A 639 15.49 15.34 5.66
CA ILE A 639 14.15 15.88 5.92
C ILE A 639 14.24 16.95 7.02
N PRO A 640 13.86 18.21 6.74
CA PRO A 640 13.85 19.26 7.75
C PRO A 640 12.67 19.09 8.71
N VAL A 641 12.89 19.14 10.01
CA VAL A 641 11.85 19.07 11.02
C VAL A 641 11.64 20.46 11.59
N ARG A 642 10.43 21.00 11.44
CA ARG A 642 10.08 22.37 11.90
C ARG A 642 9.34 22.41 13.22
N GLN A 643 8.73 21.29 13.61
CA GLN A 643 8.04 21.13 14.88
C GLN A 643 8.61 19.90 15.59
N LEU A 644 8.97 20.08 16.85
CA LEU A 644 9.35 19.02 17.76
C LEU A 644 8.15 18.71 18.67
N ASN A 645 8.15 17.52 19.26
CA ASN A 645 7.25 17.18 20.35
C ASN A 645 7.54 18.07 21.57
N ASP A 646 6.62 18.10 22.53
CA ASP A 646 6.76 18.91 23.76
C ASP A 646 8.01 18.52 24.57
N ASP A 647 8.47 17.27 24.46
CA ASP A 647 9.69 16.75 25.07
C ASP A 647 10.98 17.05 24.26
N GLY A 648 10.86 17.76 23.13
CA GLY A 648 11.94 18.09 22.22
C GLY A 648 12.35 16.97 21.25
N SER A 649 11.65 15.83 21.26
CA SER A 649 11.90 14.74 20.30
C SER A 649 11.31 15.04 18.91
N ILE A 650 11.76 14.30 17.90
CA ILE A 650 11.19 14.41 16.55
C ILE A 650 9.82 13.71 16.54
N PRO A 651 8.77 14.30 15.94
CA PRO A 651 7.46 13.68 15.83
C PRO A 651 7.51 12.33 15.12
N ASP A 652 6.57 11.45 15.47
CA ASP A 652 6.36 10.16 14.81
C ASP A 652 5.85 10.33 13.36
N ASP A 653 5.75 9.21 12.65
CA ASP A 653 5.59 9.18 11.19
C ASP A 653 4.45 10.07 10.69
N ALA A 654 3.23 9.96 11.24
CA ALA A 654 2.08 10.75 10.77
C ALA A 654 2.26 12.26 11.01
N LEU A 655 2.74 12.65 12.20
CA LEU A 655 2.95 14.05 12.57
C LEU A 655 4.12 14.68 11.81
N LEU A 656 5.14 13.89 11.47
CA LEU A 656 6.28 14.32 10.66
C LEU A 656 5.81 14.87 9.31
N PHE A 657 4.75 14.31 8.71
CA PHE A 657 4.21 14.72 7.41
C PHE A 657 3.36 16.00 7.45
N ASN A 658 2.77 16.35 8.60
CA ASN A 658 1.77 17.43 8.67
C ASN A 658 2.35 18.84 8.43
N HIS A 659 3.66 19.02 8.56
CA HIS A 659 4.34 20.31 8.43
C HIS A 659 5.29 20.38 7.22
N ARG A 660 5.21 19.41 6.30
CA ARG A 660 6.10 19.33 5.13
C ARG A 660 5.99 20.51 4.17
N ASN A 661 4.82 21.14 4.08
CA ASN A 661 4.49 22.15 3.08
C ASN A 661 4.35 23.58 3.67
N ARG A 662 4.95 23.84 4.84
CA ARG A 662 4.99 25.16 5.49
C ARG A 662 6.43 25.63 5.60
N ALA A 663 6.71 26.87 5.21
CA ALA A 663 8.02 27.47 5.40
C ALA A 663 8.23 27.85 6.88
N GLY A 664 9.49 27.91 7.30
CA GLY A 664 9.83 28.29 8.67
C GLY A 664 11.22 27.79 9.09
N PRO A 665 11.72 28.15 10.28
CA PRO A 665 13.04 27.73 10.71
C PRO A 665 13.12 26.20 10.84
N VAL A 666 14.21 25.60 10.35
CA VAL A 666 14.52 24.19 10.59
C VAL A 666 14.96 24.02 12.04
N ARG A 667 14.27 23.17 12.80
CA ARG A 667 14.56 22.89 14.21
C ARG A 667 15.43 21.65 14.39
N ALA A 668 15.28 20.66 13.51
CA ALA A 668 16.08 19.45 13.50
C ALA A 668 16.15 18.89 12.08
N LEU A 669 17.08 17.96 11.86
CA LEU A 669 17.24 17.23 10.61
C LEU A 669 17.01 15.74 10.85
N TYR A 670 16.12 15.14 10.08
CA TYR A 670 15.86 13.71 10.08
C TYR A 670 16.50 13.06 8.85
N GLY A 671 17.29 12.01 9.06
CA GLY A 671 17.97 11.28 7.98
C GLY A 671 17.29 9.96 7.67
N GLU A 672 17.00 9.74 6.39
CA GLU A 672 16.43 8.51 5.83
C GLU A 672 17.34 7.94 4.72
N ASN A 673 17.20 6.65 4.45
CA ASN A 673 17.80 5.96 3.33
C ASN A 673 16.72 5.29 2.48
N THR A 674 16.56 5.73 1.24
CA THR A 674 15.63 5.14 0.25
C THR A 674 16.36 4.30 -0.81
N ASP A 675 17.71 4.27 -0.81
CA ASP A 675 18.48 3.47 -1.77
C ASP A 675 18.13 1.98 -1.64
N TRP A 676 17.98 1.50 -0.39
CA TRP A 676 17.70 0.08 -0.14
C TRP A 676 16.34 -0.36 -0.70
N LEU A 677 15.37 0.56 -0.81
CA LEU A 677 14.07 0.31 -1.41
C LEU A 677 14.20 0.09 -2.91
N GLY A 678 14.95 0.96 -3.58
CA GLY A 678 15.25 0.82 -5.00
C GLY A 678 16.00 -0.48 -5.31
N ILE A 679 17.04 -0.80 -4.52
CA ILE A 679 17.79 -2.05 -4.69
C ILE A 679 16.88 -3.27 -4.46
N ARG A 680 16.04 -3.23 -3.42
CA ARG A 680 15.10 -4.31 -3.11
C ARG A 680 14.09 -4.51 -4.24
N ALA A 681 13.53 -3.43 -4.78
CA ALA A 681 12.63 -3.47 -5.92
C ALA A 681 13.30 -4.08 -7.15
N CYS A 682 14.54 -3.66 -7.45
CA CYS A 682 15.31 -4.18 -8.58
C CYS A 682 15.58 -5.68 -8.45
N ILE A 683 16.04 -6.14 -7.28
CA ILE A 683 16.28 -7.56 -7.03
C ILE A 683 14.96 -8.35 -7.17
N ARG A 684 13.89 -7.90 -6.51
CA ARG A 684 12.59 -8.60 -6.57
C ARG A 684 12.06 -8.67 -7.98
N ARG A 685 12.19 -7.63 -8.80
CA ARG A 685 11.70 -7.63 -10.18
C ARG A 685 12.53 -8.53 -11.09
N GLY A 686 13.86 -8.49 -10.98
CA GLY A 686 14.76 -9.28 -11.82
C GLY A 686 14.89 -10.77 -11.44
N LEU A 687 14.53 -11.17 -10.22
CA LEU A 687 14.59 -12.58 -9.81
C LEU A 687 13.48 -13.44 -10.43
N SER A 688 13.82 -14.59 -11.00
CA SER A 688 12.81 -15.57 -11.40
C SER A 688 12.23 -16.32 -10.18
N PRO A 689 11.03 -16.93 -10.26
CA PRO A 689 10.46 -17.75 -9.19
C PRO A 689 11.34 -18.95 -8.80
N ALA A 690 12.13 -19.48 -9.73
CA ALA A 690 13.12 -20.53 -9.45
C ALA A 690 14.20 -20.04 -8.46
N ASN A 691 14.46 -18.74 -8.44
CA ASN A 691 15.41 -18.06 -7.55
C ASN A 691 14.71 -17.33 -6.39
N ALA A 692 13.50 -17.75 -6.01
CA ALA A 692 12.82 -17.26 -4.81
C ALA A 692 13.77 -17.35 -3.59
N VAL A 693 13.80 -16.29 -2.78
CA VAL A 693 14.80 -16.15 -1.71
C VAL A 693 14.53 -17.18 -0.61
N ARG A 694 15.58 -17.91 -0.23
CA ARG A 694 15.60 -18.92 0.83
C ARG A 694 16.81 -18.67 1.72
N ALA A 695 16.85 -19.30 2.90
CA ALA A 695 18.01 -19.22 3.80
C ALA A 695 19.32 -19.70 3.13
N SER A 696 19.24 -20.60 2.15
CA SER A 696 20.39 -21.09 1.38
C SER A 696 20.75 -20.23 0.17
N SER A 697 19.98 -19.19 -0.15
CA SER A 697 20.30 -18.26 -1.23
C SER A 697 21.58 -17.48 -0.89
N CYS A 698 22.33 -17.12 -1.94
CA CYS A 698 23.57 -16.36 -1.81
C CYS A 698 23.49 -15.07 -2.64
N GLY A 699 23.92 -13.97 -2.04
CA GLY A 699 24.08 -12.68 -2.70
C GLY A 699 25.55 -12.26 -2.81
N LEU A 700 25.88 -11.44 -3.80
CA LEU A 700 27.19 -10.83 -3.98
C LEU A 700 27.06 -9.30 -4.05
N VAL A 701 27.86 -8.59 -3.26
CA VAL A 701 27.96 -7.12 -3.29
C VAL A 701 29.35 -6.73 -3.76
N VAL A 702 29.43 -5.95 -4.83
CA VAL A 702 30.68 -5.40 -5.37
C VAL A 702 30.79 -3.93 -4.97
N GLY A 703 31.77 -3.60 -4.13
CA GLY A 703 31.97 -2.29 -3.53
C GLY A 703 31.73 -2.28 -2.01
N ALA A 704 32.15 -1.19 -1.35
CA ALA A 704 32.02 -1.03 0.10
C ALA A 704 31.58 0.37 0.57
N GLY A 705 30.98 1.17 -0.33
CA GLY A 705 30.47 2.52 -0.03
C GLY A 705 29.06 2.55 0.58
N GLY A 706 28.45 3.74 0.63
CA GLY A 706 27.08 3.93 1.13
C GLY A 706 26.03 3.06 0.40
N MET A 707 26.17 2.93 -0.93
CA MET A 707 25.30 2.05 -1.72
C MET A 707 25.50 0.57 -1.39
N ALA A 708 26.74 0.14 -1.10
CA ALA A 708 27.00 -1.24 -0.70
C ALA A 708 26.37 -1.58 0.65
N ARG A 709 26.36 -0.62 1.58
CA ARG A 709 25.61 -0.75 2.84
C ARG A 709 24.12 -0.95 2.60
N ALA A 710 23.53 -0.11 1.73
CA ALA A 710 22.13 -0.26 1.35
C ALA A 710 21.86 -1.61 0.67
N ALA A 711 22.75 -2.09 -0.21
CA ALA A 711 22.63 -3.38 -0.88
C ALA A 711 22.64 -4.57 0.08
N VAL A 712 23.57 -4.59 1.04
CA VAL A 712 23.61 -5.62 2.09
C VAL A 712 22.32 -5.59 2.91
N TYR A 713 21.86 -4.40 3.30
CA TYR A 713 20.61 -4.25 4.04
C TYR A 713 19.40 -4.76 3.23
N SER A 714 19.28 -4.42 1.94
CA SER A 714 18.22 -4.92 1.05
C SER A 714 18.23 -6.45 0.95
N MET A 715 19.41 -7.07 0.82
CA MET A 715 19.54 -8.53 0.76
C MET A 715 19.09 -9.20 2.07
N LEU A 716 19.49 -8.65 3.22
CA LEU A 716 19.05 -9.14 4.53
C LEU A 716 17.53 -9.01 4.70
N GLN A 717 16.96 -7.88 4.28
CA GLN A 717 15.51 -7.64 4.29
C GLN A 717 14.73 -8.58 3.36
N LEU A 718 15.36 -9.07 2.29
CA LEU A 718 14.78 -10.09 1.41
C LEU A 718 14.91 -11.51 1.98
N GLY A 719 15.62 -11.70 3.09
CA GLY A 719 15.86 -13.00 3.71
C GLY A 719 17.12 -13.72 3.22
N VAL A 720 18.01 -13.04 2.49
CA VAL A 720 19.31 -13.60 2.09
C VAL A 720 20.19 -13.70 3.33
N ARG A 721 20.71 -14.90 3.62
CA ARG A 721 21.56 -15.15 4.78
C ARG A 721 23.04 -15.30 4.43
N ASN A 722 23.38 -15.65 3.18
CA ASN A 722 24.76 -15.77 2.74
C ASN A 722 25.12 -14.59 1.83
N ILE A 723 26.00 -13.71 2.28
CA ILE A 723 26.37 -12.50 1.53
C ILE A 723 27.89 -12.48 1.34
N VAL A 724 28.30 -12.51 0.07
CA VAL A 724 29.69 -12.38 -0.34
C VAL A 724 29.97 -10.92 -0.72
N ILE A 725 31.11 -10.38 -0.31
CA ILE A 725 31.51 -9.00 -0.58
C ILE A 725 32.86 -9.01 -1.30
N TYR A 726 32.95 -8.23 -2.37
CA TYR A 726 34.21 -7.95 -3.04
C TYR A 726 34.42 -6.43 -3.10
N ASN A 727 35.59 -5.96 -2.70
CA ASN A 727 35.96 -4.55 -2.82
C ASN A 727 37.47 -4.42 -3.08
N ARG A 728 37.86 -3.45 -3.92
CA ARG A 728 39.28 -3.20 -4.27
C ARG A 728 40.18 -3.04 -3.04
N THR A 729 39.70 -2.34 -2.02
CA THR A 729 40.42 -2.13 -0.76
C THR A 729 39.82 -3.04 0.31
N LEU A 730 40.56 -4.07 0.73
CA LEU A 730 40.11 -5.09 1.68
C LEU A 730 39.56 -4.49 2.98
N THR A 731 40.27 -3.54 3.57
CA THR A 731 39.89 -2.90 4.84
C THR A 731 38.53 -2.21 4.79
N ASN A 732 38.08 -1.75 3.63
CA ASN A 732 36.74 -1.17 3.49
C ASN A 732 35.65 -2.25 3.50
N ALA A 733 35.89 -3.43 2.91
CA ALA A 733 34.98 -4.57 3.02
C ALA A 733 34.91 -5.09 4.45
N GLU A 734 36.05 -5.17 5.15
CA GLU A 734 36.09 -5.59 6.57
C GLU A 734 35.28 -4.65 7.46
N LYS A 735 35.36 -3.33 7.23
CA LYS A 735 34.53 -2.34 7.94
C LYS A 735 33.05 -2.53 7.66
N LEU A 736 32.67 -2.82 6.42
CA LEU A 736 31.28 -3.10 6.03
C LEU A 736 30.74 -4.35 6.74
N VAL A 737 31.49 -5.45 6.72
CA VAL A 737 31.12 -6.69 7.42
C VAL A 737 31.00 -6.45 8.92
N SER A 738 32.01 -5.83 9.52
CA SER A 738 32.03 -5.52 10.96
C SER A 738 30.85 -4.64 11.41
N HIS A 739 30.35 -3.77 10.53
CA HIS A 739 29.15 -2.99 10.78
C HIS A 739 27.91 -3.89 10.92
N PHE A 740 27.65 -4.76 9.93
CA PHE A 740 26.48 -5.63 9.93
C PHE A 740 26.57 -6.77 10.94
N THR A 741 27.75 -7.34 11.18
CA THR A 741 27.94 -8.35 12.25
C THR A 741 27.60 -7.77 13.62
N ARG A 742 28.02 -6.53 13.91
CA ARG A 742 27.63 -5.86 15.16
C ARG A 742 26.14 -5.55 15.21
N LEU A 743 25.54 -5.11 14.10
CA LEU A 743 24.11 -4.82 14.04
C LEU A 743 23.27 -6.08 14.33
N LEU A 744 23.60 -7.21 13.71
CA LEU A 744 22.89 -8.48 13.90
C LEU A 744 23.08 -9.09 15.29
N GLY A 745 24.17 -8.76 15.98
CA GLY A 745 24.40 -9.17 17.37
C GLY A 745 23.61 -8.37 18.41
N ARG A 746 22.87 -7.33 18.00
CA ARG A 746 22.06 -6.52 18.91
C ARG A 746 20.64 -7.05 19.02
N SER A 747 20.11 -7.11 20.23
CA SER A 747 18.73 -7.53 20.52
C SER A 747 17.68 -6.43 20.30
N ASP A 748 18.09 -5.17 20.15
CA ASP A 748 17.21 -4.00 20.00
C ASP A 748 16.81 -3.68 18.55
N PHE A 749 17.23 -4.51 17.59
CA PHE A 749 16.80 -4.45 16.19
C PHE A 749 16.01 -5.72 15.78
N PRO A 750 14.78 -5.91 16.31
CA PRO A 750 13.97 -7.11 16.10
C PRO A 750 13.47 -7.26 14.65
N PHE A 751 13.64 -6.26 13.78
CA PHE A 751 13.17 -6.30 12.39
C PHE A 751 13.98 -7.21 11.47
N LEU A 752 15.16 -7.63 11.91
CA LEU A 752 15.94 -8.66 11.24
C LEU A 752 15.71 -10.03 11.87
N SER A 753 14.79 -10.15 12.87
CA SER A 753 14.58 -11.31 13.75
C SER A 753 14.67 -12.60 12.97
N VAL A 754 15.89 -13.08 13.04
CA VAL A 754 16.30 -14.41 12.71
C VAL A 754 15.54 -15.29 13.71
N GLY A 755 14.84 -16.31 13.25
CA GLY A 755 14.45 -17.37 14.18
C GLY A 755 15.70 -17.84 14.93
N PRO A 756 15.61 -18.36 16.15
CA PRO A 756 16.77 -18.60 17.04
C PRO A 756 17.93 -19.49 16.52
N ASN A 757 17.93 -19.92 15.23
CA ASN A 757 18.88 -20.83 14.60
C ASN A 757 19.39 -20.43 13.17
N GLU A 758 19.26 -19.18 12.69
CA GLU A 758 19.59 -18.83 11.27
C GLU A 758 20.56 -17.63 11.06
N ASP A 759 21.71 -17.60 11.71
CA ASP A 759 22.67 -16.47 11.59
C ASP A 759 23.10 -16.16 10.14
N ALA A 760 23.12 -14.88 9.79
CA ALA A 760 23.65 -14.42 8.51
C ALA A 760 25.19 -14.56 8.46
N ARG A 761 25.70 -15.05 7.34
CA ARG A 761 27.12 -15.31 7.11
C ARG A 761 27.67 -14.36 6.05
N PHE A 762 28.77 -13.70 6.38
CA PHE A 762 29.49 -12.82 5.47
C PHE A 762 30.80 -13.47 5.03
N HIS A 763 31.15 -13.33 3.75
CA HIS A 763 32.44 -13.75 3.22
C HIS A 763 33.05 -12.62 2.39
N ILE A 764 34.36 -12.36 2.54
CA ILE A 764 35.06 -11.33 1.77
C ILE A 764 36.00 -12.01 0.78
N LEU A 765 35.78 -11.78 -0.51
CA LEU A 765 36.71 -12.18 -1.56
C LEU A 765 37.88 -11.21 -1.61
N ARG A 766 39.11 -11.73 -1.52
CA ARG A 766 40.35 -10.96 -1.52
C ARG A 766 40.81 -10.60 -2.93
N SER A 767 40.50 -11.44 -3.91
CA SER A 767 40.80 -11.18 -5.32
C SER A 767 39.69 -11.70 -6.25
N ARG A 768 39.76 -11.34 -7.54
CA ARG A 768 38.79 -11.77 -8.57
C ARG A 768 39.01 -13.22 -9.01
N GLU A 769 40.25 -13.68 -8.86
CA GLU A 769 40.75 -15.00 -9.23
C GLU A 769 40.56 -16.02 -8.11
N GLU A 770 40.27 -15.56 -6.89
CA GLU A 770 39.97 -16.44 -5.76
C GLU A 770 38.76 -17.34 -6.09
N PRO A 771 38.85 -18.66 -5.89
CA PRO A 771 37.72 -19.57 -6.12
C PRO A 771 36.50 -19.19 -5.30
N TRP A 772 35.29 -19.45 -5.84
CA TRP A 772 34.07 -19.23 -5.08
C TRP A 772 34.07 -20.02 -3.76
N PRO A 773 33.61 -19.45 -2.62
CA PRO A 773 33.79 -20.07 -1.30
C PRO A 773 33.12 -21.43 -1.20
N GLN A 774 33.85 -22.44 -0.72
CA GLN A 774 33.34 -23.79 -0.53
C GLN A 774 32.17 -23.79 0.47
N GLY A 775 31.10 -24.51 0.14
CA GLY A 775 29.90 -24.62 0.98
C GLY A 775 28.87 -23.49 0.78
N LEU A 776 29.18 -22.46 0.00
CA LEU A 776 28.20 -21.46 -0.46
C LEU A 776 27.69 -21.81 -1.86
N ARG A 777 26.39 -21.62 -2.08
CA ARG A 777 25.84 -21.65 -3.44
C ARG A 777 26.41 -20.47 -4.24
N HIS A 778 26.47 -20.63 -5.56
CA HIS A 778 26.73 -19.49 -6.44
C HIS A 778 25.65 -18.41 -6.26
N PRO A 779 26.00 -17.13 -6.46
CA PRO A 779 25.07 -16.05 -6.18
C PRO A 779 23.97 -16.04 -7.23
N THR A 780 22.74 -15.77 -6.80
CA THR A 780 21.61 -15.51 -7.72
C THR A 780 21.22 -14.02 -7.73
N MET A 781 21.89 -13.22 -6.91
CA MET A 781 21.69 -11.77 -6.75
C MET A 781 23.04 -11.11 -6.64
N ILE A 782 23.40 -10.27 -7.62
CA ILE A 782 24.66 -9.54 -7.65
C ILE A 782 24.34 -8.04 -7.71
N VAL A 783 24.96 -7.23 -6.85
CA VAL A 783 24.76 -5.77 -6.85
C VAL A 783 26.10 -5.05 -6.97
N SER A 784 26.27 -4.31 -8.05
CA SER A 784 27.42 -3.46 -8.34
C SER A 784 27.22 -2.06 -7.78
N CYS A 785 28.00 -1.73 -6.75
CA CYS A 785 27.94 -0.47 -6.02
C CYS A 785 29.15 0.43 -6.33
N ILE A 786 29.89 0.13 -7.40
CA ILE A 786 31.05 0.92 -7.82
C ILE A 786 30.61 2.04 -8.77
N PRO A 787 31.32 3.18 -8.78
CA PRO A 787 31.08 4.23 -9.78
C PRO A 787 31.34 3.70 -11.20
N THR A 788 30.65 4.25 -12.20
CA THR A 788 30.88 3.96 -13.64
C THR A 788 31.50 5.13 -14.40
N HIS A 789 31.87 6.18 -13.68
CA HIS A 789 32.51 7.37 -14.24
C HIS A 789 33.69 7.79 -13.37
N SER A 790 34.55 8.63 -13.94
CA SER A 790 35.71 9.17 -13.23
C SER A 790 35.27 10.02 -12.03
N ILE A 791 35.92 9.83 -10.89
CA ILE A 791 35.70 10.63 -9.67
C ILE A 791 37.01 11.35 -9.36
N GLY A 792 37.01 12.68 -9.49
CA GLY A 792 38.25 13.46 -9.47
C GLY A 792 39.23 12.93 -10.53
N ASP A 793 40.46 12.66 -10.12
CA ASP A 793 41.52 12.11 -10.99
C ASP A 793 41.47 10.58 -11.18
N SER A 794 40.54 9.87 -10.52
CA SER A 794 40.41 8.43 -10.67
C SER A 794 39.59 8.08 -11.92
N PRO A 795 40.09 7.24 -12.86
CA PRO A 795 39.35 6.88 -14.06
C PRO A 795 38.11 6.03 -13.74
N ALA A 796 37.17 5.99 -14.69
CA ALA A 796 36.03 5.08 -14.64
C ALA A 796 36.51 3.62 -14.51
N PRO A 797 35.93 2.81 -13.60
CA PRO A 797 36.30 1.41 -13.46
C PRO A 797 35.96 0.60 -14.71
N ASP A 798 36.96 -0.06 -15.29
CA ASP A 798 36.76 -1.12 -16.28
C ASP A 798 36.55 -2.46 -15.55
N PHE A 799 35.30 -2.72 -15.16
CA PHE A 799 34.95 -3.86 -14.32
C PHE A 799 33.98 -4.82 -15.02
N THR A 800 34.36 -6.10 -15.05
CA THR A 800 33.54 -7.23 -15.50
C THR A 800 33.45 -8.29 -14.40
N LEU A 801 32.39 -9.09 -14.38
CA LEU A 801 32.31 -10.21 -13.44
C LEU A 801 33.22 -11.36 -13.92
N PRO A 802 34.03 -11.94 -13.03
CA PRO A 802 34.67 -13.23 -13.28
C PRO A 802 33.61 -14.28 -13.63
N GLU A 803 33.88 -15.09 -14.66
CA GLU A 803 32.94 -16.08 -15.17
C GLU A 803 32.43 -17.02 -14.07
N GLN A 804 33.32 -17.43 -13.16
CA GLN A 804 33.02 -18.28 -12.01
C GLN A 804 31.96 -17.72 -11.05
N TRP A 805 31.76 -16.39 -11.00
CA TRP A 805 30.73 -15.78 -10.18
C TRP A 805 29.34 -15.88 -10.82
N LEU A 806 29.27 -16.21 -12.12
CA LEU A 806 28.05 -16.36 -12.91
C LEU A 806 27.63 -17.83 -13.10
N TYR A 807 28.26 -18.77 -12.38
CA TYR A 807 28.04 -20.23 -12.49
C TYR A 807 26.74 -20.75 -11.85
N SER A 808 25.84 -19.87 -11.41
CA SER A 808 24.51 -20.29 -10.97
C SER A 808 23.77 -21.03 -12.10
N PRO A 809 23.30 -22.27 -11.88
CA PRO A 809 22.65 -23.07 -12.93
C PRO A 809 21.29 -22.50 -13.35
N THR A 810 20.67 -21.69 -12.49
CA THR A 810 19.38 -21.03 -12.72
C THR A 810 19.53 -19.55 -13.09
N GLY A 811 20.77 -19.10 -13.34
CA GLY A 811 21.11 -17.69 -13.52
C GLY A 811 20.79 -16.87 -12.27
N GLY A 812 20.38 -15.62 -12.47
CA GLY A 812 20.16 -14.67 -11.39
C GLY A 812 19.89 -13.26 -11.89
N VAL A 813 19.92 -12.30 -10.98
CA VAL A 813 19.84 -10.87 -11.30
C VAL A 813 21.15 -10.18 -10.99
N VAL A 814 21.61 -9.32 -11.90
CA VAL A 814 22.70 -8.36 -11.67
C VAL A 814 22.13 -6.95 -11.71
N VAL A 815 22.37 -6.18 -10.65
CA VAL A 815 21.91 -4.79 -10.51
C VAL A 815 23.13 -3.86 -10.55
N GLU A 816 23.21 -2.99 -11.56
CA GLU A 816 24.17 -1.89 -11.60
C GLU A 816 23.49 -0.62 -11.09
N LEU A 817 24.03 -0.03 -10.01
CA LEU A 817 23.39 1.11 -9.35
C LEU A 817 23.70 2.46 -10.02
N ALA A 818 24.78 2.53 -10.81
CA ALA A 818 25.17 3.74 -11.49
C ALA A 818 24.38 3.93 -12.79
N TYR A 819 23.96 5.16 -13.07
CA TYR A 819 23.12 5.49 -14.23
C TYR A 819 23.69 6.59 -15.13
N LYS A 820 24.89 7.12 -14.87
CA LYS A 820 25.47 8.16 -15.74
C LYS A 820 25.72 7.65 -17.18
N SER A 821 26.07 6.38 -17.29
CA SER A 821 26.16 5.64 -18.56
C SER A 821 25.53 4.27 -18.35
N LEU A 822 24.79 3.78 -19.36
CA LEU A 822 24.24 2.41 -19.41
C LEU A 822 25.10 1.46 -20.25
N ASN A 823 26.17 1.98 -20.85
CA ASN A 823 27.13 1.25 -21.67
C ASN A 823 28.35 0.91 -20.83
N THR A 824 28.16 0.04 -19.84
CA THR A 824 29.24 -0.35 -18.92
C THR A 824 29.76 -1.74 -19.27
N PRO A 825 31.07 -2.00 -19.04
CA PRO A 825 31.65 -3.33 -19.26
C PRO A 825 30.91 -4.42 -18.47
N LEU A 826 30.40 -4.09 -17.28
CA LEU A 826 29.61 -5.02 -16.46
C LEU A 826 28.30 -5.40 -17.16
N LEU A 827 27.49 -4.41 -17.56
CA LEU A 827 26.19 -4.69 -18.17
C LEU A 827 26.35 -5.43 -19.49
N GLU A 828 27.36 -5.09 -20.30
CA GLU A 828 27.65 -5.81 -21.53
C GLU A 828 28.06 -7.27 -21.26
N ASN A 829 28.94 -7.50 -20.28
CA ASN A 829 29.35 -8.84 -19.86
C ASN A 829 28.15 -9.70 -19.43
N VAL A 830 27.22 -9.16 -18.63
CA VAL A 830 26.06 -9.92 -18.15
C VAL A 830 25.03 -10.15 -19.25
N ARG A 831 24.82 -9.19 -20.17
CA ARG A 831 23.92 -9.37 -21.32
C ARG A 831 24.35 -10.54 -22.21
N ARG A 832 25.66 -10.77 -22.39
CA ARG A 832 26.19 -11.95 -23.11
C ARG A 832 25.83 -13.28 -22.41
N GLU A 833 25.72 -13.26 -21.08
CA GLU A 833 25.36 -14.40 -20.25
C GLU A 833 23.84 -14.59 -20.07
N ALA A 834 22.99 -13.78 -20.73
CA ALA A 834 21.54 -13.86 -20.63
C ALA A 834 20.97 -15.24 -21.02
N HIS A 835 21.65 -15.96 -21.92
CA HIS A 835 21.28 -17.33 -22.32
C HIS A 835 21.32 -18.35 -21.16
N ARG A 836 22.02 -18.02 -20.06
CA ARG A 836 22.09 -18.82 -18.82
C ARG A 836 21.06 -18.40 -17.77
N GLY A 837 20.14 -17.51 -18.13
CA GLY A 837 19.08 -17.01 -17.23
C GLY A 837 19.49 -15.81 -16.38
N TRP A 838 20.56 -15.09 -16.73
CA TRP A 838 20.94 -13.84 -16.08
C TRP A 838 20.10 -12.66 -16.60
N VAL A 839 19.60 -11.85 -15.68
CA VAL A 839 18.82 -10.63 -15.96
C VAL A 839 19.59 -9.42 -15.46
N THR A 840 19.73 -8.41 -16.31
CA THR A 840 20.33 -7.12 -15.92
C THR A 840 19.27 -6.13 -15.49
N MET A 841 19.56 -5.40 -14.41
CA MET A 841 18.81 -4.26 -13.94
C MET A 841 19.79 -3.08 -13.85
N ASP A 842 19.42 -1.93 -14.39
CA ASP A 842 20.30 -0.77 -14.48
C ASP A 842 19.86 0.38 -13.56
N GLY A 843 20.66 1.44 -13.52
CA GLY A 843 20.37 2.55 -12.63
C GLY A 843 19.11 3.35 -13.01
N LEU A 844 18.56 3.22 -14.22
CA LEU A 844 17.25 3.79 -14.58
C LEU A 844 16.09 2.95 -14.03
N ASP A 845 16.32 1.69 -13.68
CA ASP A 845 15.33 0.90 -12.93
C ASP A 845 15.30 1.28 -11.46
N LEU A 846 16.44 1.69 -10.91
CA LEU A 846 16.59 2.02 -9.48
C LEU A 846 16.23 3.46 -9.15
N LEU A 847 16.67 4.42 -9.98
CA LEU A 847 16.53 5.85 -9.70
C LEU A 847 15.07 6.25 -9.44
N PRO A 848 14.07 5.82 -10.23
CA PRO A 848 12.68 6.09 -9.93
C PRO A 848 12.24 5.49 -8.59
N GLU A 849 12.60 4.24 -8.30
CA GLU A 849 12.16 3.53 -7.08
C GLU A 849 12.62 4.23 -5.78
N GLN A 850 13.88 4.68 -5.71
CA GLN A 850 14.33 5.48 -4.57
C GLN A 850 13.70 6.87 -4.53
N GLY A 851 13.37 7.42 -5.71
CA GLY A 851 12.82 8.75 -5.91
C GLY A 851 11.34 8.85 -5.52
N PHE A 852 10.57 7.77 -5.72
CA PHE A 852 9.17 7.72 -5.30
C PHE A 852 9.06 7.94 -3.80
N GLU A 853 9.86 7.21 -3.01
CA GLU A 853 9.86 7.37 -1.56
C GLU A 853 10.36 8.76 -1.14
N GLN A 854 11.38 9.29 -1.81
CA GLN A 854 11.86 10.66 -1.55
C GLN A 854 10.75 11.69 -1.78
N PHE A 855 10.01 11.57 -2.88
CA PHE A 855 8.88 12.46 -3.16
C PHE A 855 7.82 12.38 -2.06
N GLU A 856 7.45 11.17 -1.65
CA GLU A 856 6.50 10.92 -0.55
C GLU A 856 6.99 11.57 0.75
N LEU A 857 8.27 11.41 1.09
CA LEU A 857 8.89 11.97 2.28
C LEU A 857 9.01 13.50 2.25
N PHE A 858 9.31 14.10 1.09
CA PHE A 858 9.45 15.55 0.96
C PHE A 858 8.11 16.28 0.99
N THR A 859 7.06 15.68 0.41
CA THR A 859 5.81 16.39 0.12
C THR A 859 4.65 15.96 1.02
N GLY A 860 4.72 14.77 1.64
CA GLY A 860 3.58 14.12 2.28
C GLY A 860 2.49 13.65 1.30
N ARG A 861 2.77 13.66 -0.01
CA ARG A 861 1.87 13.23 -1.09
C ARG A 861 2.38 11.97 -1.76
N ARG A 862 1.46 11.15 -2.28
CA ARG A 862 1.82 9.97 -3.06
C ARG A 862 2.58 10.33 -4.32
N ALA A 863 3.65 9.59 -4.59
CA ALA A 863 4.43 9.77 -5.81
C ALA A 863 3.62 9.29 -7.03
N PRO A 864 3.48 10.09 -8.10
CA PRO A 864 2.94 9.64 -9.37
C PRO A 864 4.00 8.79 -10.10
N ARG A 865 4.12 7.52 -9.69
CA ARG A 865 5.24 6.62 -10.03
C ARG A 865 5.44 6.49 -11.54
N ARG A 866 4.35 6.25 -12.28
CA ARG A 866 4.36 6.09 -13.74
C ARG A 866 4.88 7.31 -14.45
N LEU A 867 4.43 8.48 -14.03
CA LEU A 867 4.90 9.74 -14.56
C LEU A 867 6.40 9.93 -14.27
N MET A 868 6.81 9.74 -13.02
CA MET A 868 8.22 9.90 -12.62
C MET A 868 9.14 8.97 -13.40
N ARG A 869 8.79 7.69 -13.55
CA ARG A 869 9.55 6.73 -14.35
C ARG A 869 9.56 7.10 -15.84
N ARG A 870 8.41 7.48 -16.40
CA ARG A 870 8.28 7.93 -17.80
C ARG A 870 9.22 9.09 -18.09
N VAL A 871 9.25 10.07 -17.18
CA VAL A 871 10.12 11.25 -17.31
C VAL A 871 11.59 10.87 -17.26
N VAL A 872 12.00 10.00 -16.33
CA VAL A 872 13.40 9.52 -16.26
C VAL A 872 13.82 8.86 -17.58
N LEU A 873 12.98 7.99 -18.14
CA LEU A 873 13.27 7.31 -19.40
C LEU A 873 13.26 8.26 -20.60
N SER A 874 12.38 9.27 -20.62
CA SER A 874 12.27 10.19 -21.76
C SER A 874 13.38 11.23 -21.81
N VAL A 875 13.90 11.66 -20.66
CA VAL A 875 14.92 12.71 -20.56
C VAL A 875 16.34 12.17 -20.45
N TYR A 876 16.53 10.85 -20.35
CA TYR A 876 17.84 10.24 -20.26
C TYR A 876 18.67 10.50 -21.53
N PRO A 877 19.84 11.17 -21.41
CA PRO A 877 20.71 11.40 -22.55
C PRO A 877 21.62 10.20 -22.85
N ASP A 878 22.12 10.11 -24.08
CA ASP A 878 23.23 9.23 -24.42
C ASP A 878 24.56 9.74 -23.81
N ASP A 879 25.62 8.96 -23.94
CA ASP A 879 26.94 9.32 -23.39
C ASP A 879 27.54 10.60 -24.03
N GLN A 880 26.96 11.08 -25.14
CA GLN A 880 27.35 12.32 -25.84
C GLN A 880 26.41 13.50 -25.51
N GLY A 881 25.43 13.32 -24.62
CA GLY A 881 24.47 14.34 -24.23
C GLY A 881 23.29 14.52 -25.20
N ARG A 882 23.10 13.63 -26.18
CA ARG A 882 21.99 13.65 -27.14
C ARG A 882 20.81 12.83 -26.61
N SER A 883 19.62 12.98 -27.20
CA SER A 883 18.45 12.19 -26.80
C SER A 883 18.68 10.69 -27.04
N ASN A 884 18.43 9.86 -26.01
CA ASN A 884 18.47 8.39 -26.12
C ASN A 884 17.07 7.75 -26.24
N LEU A 885 16.06 8.56 -26.59
CA LEU A 885 14.65 8.15 -26.56
C LEU A 885 14.37 6.92 -27.44
N ALA A 886 15.00 6.84 -28.62
CA ALA A 886 14.79 5.72 -29.54
C ALA A 886 15.18 4.36 -28.94
N GLN A 887 16.27 4.30 -28.16
CA GLN A 887 16.69 3.08 -27.49
C GLN A 887 15.80 2.73 -26.29
N LEU A 888 15.24 3.74 -25.61
CA LEU A 888 14.39 3.56 -24.42
C LEU A 888 12.89 3.45 -24.74
N GLN A 889 12.49 3.65 -26.00
CA GLN A 889 11.09 3.58 -26.43
C GLN A 889 10.41 2.25 -26.08
N PRO A 890 11.06 1.07 -26.20
CA PRO A 890 10.46 -0.19 -25.76
C PRO A 890 10.12 -0.18 -24.26
N ARG A 891 11.04 0.31 -23.41
CA ARG A 891 10.81 0.44 -21.95
C ARG A 891 9.68 1.42 -21.62
N LEU A 892 9.50 2.46 -22.42
CA LEU A 892 8.40 3.42 -22.28
C LEU A 892 7.05 2.80 -22.66
N ASN A 893 7.02 1.99 -23.72
CA ASN A 893 5.80 1.29 -24.15
C ASN A 893 5.38 0.25 -23.10
N ASP A 894 6.34 -0.42 -22.47
CA ASP A 894 6.11 -1.47 -21.47
C ASP A 894 6.06 -0.92 -20.02
N ILE A 895 5.90 0.41 -19.83
CA ILE A 895 5.96 1.01 -18.50
C ILE A 895 4.86 0.48 -17.56
N GLY A 896 3.67 0.21 -18.11
CA GLY A 896 2.56 -0.43 -17.39
C GLY A 896 2.83 -1.89 -17.02
N GLU A 897 3.86 -2.54 -17.60
CA GLU A 897 4.34 -3.85 -17.15
C GLU A 897 5.32 -3.75 -15.96
N GLN A 898 5.91 -2.58 -15.75
CA GLN A 898 6.96 -2.30 -14.77
C GLN A 898 6.46 -1.61 -13.49
N GLU A 899 5.26 -1.04 -13.54
CA GLU A 899 4.53 -0.31 -12.49
C GLU A 899 3.61 -1.27 -11.70
N PRO A 900 3.04 -0.85 -10.55
CA PRO A 900 2.78 -1.71 -9.39
C PRO A 900 1.59 -2.68 -9.51
#